data_AF-A0A7X3XSD0-F1
#
_entry.id   AF-A0A7X3XSD0-F1
#
_cell.length_a   1.000
_cell.length_b   1.000
_cell.length_c   1.000
_cell.angle_alpha   90.00
_cell.angle_beta   90.00
_cell.angle_gamma   90.00
#
_symmetry.space_group_name_H-M   'P 1'
#
loop_
_entity.id
_entity.type
_entity.pdbx_description
1 polymer ?
#
loop_
_entity_poly.entity_id
_entity_poly.type
_entity_poly.pdbx_seq_one_letter_code
_entity_poly.pdbx_strand_id
1 'polypeptide(L)'
;MPELKTPRRATAALAVLAAAFLATCYDPQPPAPCGTVPEQTIHVGNSATVTVCFSDPNEEDVLTFAATSSDPGVATVAATGSTVTVTAVSPGTAVVSMTATDPGGLMARQSFRVVVPNRAPTTVGTIEDRELMVGDSATLDVARHFSEPDGQELTYTAAADSARLAVSIRGSRVTLTALAKGTVTVTVTATDPGGLAAVQSFRVTVPNRAPVAVDSIPPRTIEVDHADTLDVSPLFADPDGDTLIYSAEVSDSSRVAASIVGGALTVTALAKGEAVVTVTATDDEGATATHSLHVTVPNRPPAAVDTIPPLTLFKDEADTLELAPYFNDPDGDPLTFVATSSDRDVVAVTGSAGTLIATAVSQGEALVTVTATDDEGLTAQQSFEVTVPNRAPAVAITFPAQDLFKRDSLHLDLAGHFTDPDGDSLTLAAVSSDGGLATATITRTTLTVRTAAITGEATITVTATDPGDLSARQSFTVTVRNRAPVATSAIPDLTLNERTSRTLGVSPHFEDPDGDPLTYTAESSNTRVATVRVAHPYVIVRGVRQGEAVITVTATDPVGASAAQAFAVTVDRPIMNFNIGLGFAASVTASQERVFSNAAAYWQRALRFTEFDDIAVNATLPCPIRGITVNINVETIDDIAVVFLVADLDGEGGTAAVARLCYIRSSDETPLLGIAIFDRADIDRIARAGNLREIAIHEIAHVLGFGSGPWLRSGLVRNPSETDPTADTHFSGARAIAAFNAAGGSDYAGPKVPVQNGGDDSHWRESVLGHELMTPTATLGVPNPPSAVTLQSFADLGFYSIDASHAESYRLPEPALAVDIAAAAEAGAEVISFENDVEHGPILVLDSDGKVVRVIGEEAALRALAGPEIHVILREER
;
A
#
# COMPACT_ATOMS: atom_id res chain seq x y z
N MET A 1 -35.79 88.56 -160.59
CA MET A 1 -35.27 88.95 -161.92
C MET A 1 -35.12 87.71 -162.77
N PRO A 2 -35.33 87.80 -164.09
CA PRO A 2 -36.53 88.19 -164.83
C PRO A 2 -37.34 86.91 -165.22
N GLU A 3 -38.64 86.94 -165.48
CA GLU A 3 -39.31 87.46 -166.70
C GLU A 3 -38.77 86.94 -168.06
N LEU A 4 -39.58 86.08 -168.70
CA LEU A 4 -40.13 86.23 -170.05
C LEU A 4 -39.25 86.37 -171.33
N LYS A 5 -39.90 85.96 -172.43
CA LYS A 5 -39.89 86.57 -173.79
C LYS A 5 -38.77 86.25 -174.79
N THR A 6 -39.07 85.29 -175.69
CA THR A 6 -39.23 85.45 -177.18
C THR A 6 -38.04 85.96 -178.05
N PRO A 7 -38.14 86.02 -179.40
CA PRO A 7 -38.52 85.00 -180.40
C PRO A 7 -37.58 84.97 -181.65
N ARG A 8 -37.96 84.18 -182.69
CA ARG A 8 -37.46 84.19 -184.10
C ARG A 8 -36.02 83.60 -184.29
N ARG A 9 -35.64 82.96 -185.42
CA ARG A 9 -36.19 82.92 -186.81
C ARG A 9 -35.60 81.74 -187.62
N ALA A 10 -36.36 81.21 -188.61
CA ALA A 10 -35.90 80.44 -189.80
C ALA A 10 -35.24 79.04 -189.57
N THR A 11 -35.21 78.03 -190.46
CA THR A 11 -35.66 77.85 -191.88
C THR A 11 -35.89 76.34 -192.20
N ALA A 12 -36.68 76.01 -193.25
CA ALA A 12 -36.70 74.73 -194.01
C ALA A 12 -37.22 73.43 -193.32
N ALA A 13 -37.85 72.45 -194.00
CA ALA A 13 -38.52 72.38 -195.32
C ALA A 13 -39.41 71.10 -195.44
N LEU A 14 -40.39 71.12 -196.37
CA LEU A 14 -41.07 70.05 -197.17
C LEU A 14 -40.94 68.56 -196.72
N ALA A 15 -41.93 67.65 -196.82
CA ALA A 15 -42.92 67.33 -197.89
C ALA A 15 -43.86 66.17 -197.41
N VAL A 16 -44.91 65.63 -198.06
CA VAL A 16 -45.79 65.96 -199.22
C VAL A 16 -47.08 65.07 -199.21
N LEU A 17 -48.10 65.47 -200.00
CA LEU A 17 -49.38 64.84 -200.44
C LEU A 17 -49.78 63.36 -200.13
N ALA A 18 -51.05 63.22 -199.71
CA ALA A 18 -52.21 62.57 -200.38
C ALA A 18 -52.26 61.09 -200.84
N ALA A 19 -53.49 60.55 -200.69
CA ALA A 19 -54.23 59.60 -201.57
C ALA A 19 -54.17 58.06 -201.33
N ALA A 20 -55.22 57.59 -200.63
CA ALA A 20 -56.13 56.49 -201.01
C ALA A 20 -55.75 54.99 -200.82
N PHE A 21 -56.82 54.19 -200.57
CA PHE A 21 -56.95 52.72 -200.55
C PHE A 21 -56.38 51.88 -199.37
N LEU A 22 -57.31 51.47 -198.49
CA LEU A 22 -57.44 50.15 -197.83
C LEU A 22 -56.22 49.50 -197.12
N ALA A 23 -56.11 49.70 -195.80
CA ALA A 23 -55.77 48.65 -194.80
C ALA A 23 -56.07 49.17 -193.36
N THR A 24 -56.43 48.28 -192.43
CA THR A 24 -56.82 48.61 -191.04
C THR A 24 -55.61 48.81 -190.12
N CYS A 25 -55.67 49.81 -189.21
CA CYS A 25 -54.65 50.04 -188.19
C CYS A 25 -54.77 49.06 -187.01
N TYR A 26 -53.63 48.72 -186.41
CA TYR A 26 -53.49 47.96 -185.16
C TYR A 26 -52.72 48.86 -184.17
N ASP A 27 -53.20 49.01 -182.94
CA ASP A 27 -52.62 49.88 -181.91
C ASP A 27 -52.23 49.01 -180.70
N PRO A 28 -50.93 48.71 -180.47
CA PRO A 28 -50.50 47.80 -179.41
C PRO A 28 -50.62 48.46 -178.02
N GLN A 29 -51.05 47.69 -177.01
CA GLN A 29 -51.24 48.17 -175.64
C GLN A 29 -50.44 47.30 -174.66
N PRO A 30 -49.92 47.86 -173.55
CA PRO A 30 -49.18 47.08 -172.56
C PRO A 30 -50.10 46.16 -171.75
N PRO A 31 -49.61 45.01 -171.25
CA PRO A 31 -50.35 44.18 -170.30
C PRO A 31 -50.64 44.95 -169.01
N ALA A 32 -51.76 44.66 -168.36
CA ALA A 32 -52.18 45.31 -167.12
C ALA A 32 -52.45 44.28 -166.00
N PRO A 33 -52.11 44.57 -164.73
CA PRO A 33 -52.41 43.66 -163.62
C PRO A 33 -53.92 43.63 -163.32
N CYS A 34 -54.50 42.44 -163.18
CA CYS A 34 -55.96 42.24 -163.03
C CYS A 34 -56.50 42.60 -161.63
N GLY A 35 -55.73 43.29 -160.77
CA GLY A 35 -56.08 43.59 -159.39
C GLY A 35 -54.88 43.87 -158.49
N THR A 36 -55.01 43.59 -157.20
CA THR A 36 -53.93 43.65 -156.20
C THR A 36 -53.68 42.29 -155.57
N VAL A 37 -52.45 42.04 -155.12
CA VAL A 37 -52.07 40.82 -154.41
C VAL A 37 -51.95 41.16 -152.92
N PRO A 38 -52.61 40.41 -152.02
CA PRO A 38 -52.55 40.67 -150.59
C PRO A 38 -51.16 40.39 -150.02
N GLU A 39 -50.84 41.06 -148.91
CA GLU A 39 -49.66 40.77 -148.09
C GLU A 39 -49.63 39.29 -147.66
N GLN A 40 -48.44 38.70 -147.66
CA GLN A 40 -48.21 37.34 -147.20
C GLN A 40 -47.47 37.36 -145.86
N THR A 41 -47.92 36.56 -144.90
CA THR A 41 -47.19 36.33 -143.65
C THR A 41 -46.66 34.90 -143.67
N ILE A 42 -45.34 34.73 -143.63
CA ILE A 42 -44.66 33.43 -143.79
C ILE A 42 -43.61 33.32 -142.69
N HIS A 43 -43.65 32.26 -141.89
CA HIS A 43 -42.60 32.01 -140.87
C HIS A 43 -41.30 31.48 -141.51
N VAL A 44 -40.16 31.74 -140.87
CA VAL A 44 -38.84 31.27 -141.32
C VAL A 44 -38.84 29.77 -141.63
N GLY A 45 -38.20 29.41 -142.75
CA GLY A 45 -38.11 28.02 -143.22
C GLY A 45 -39.32 27.55 -144.03
N ASN A 46 -40.45 28.27 -144.01
CA ASN A 46 -41.62 27.95 -144.82
C ASN A 46 -41.62 28.70 -146.16
N SER A 47 -42.41 28.20 -147.11
CA SER A 47 -42.67 28.87 -148.39
C SER A 47 -44.16 28.92 -148.72
N ALA A 48 -44.56 29.96 -149.46
CA ALA A 48 -45.92 30.13 -149.98
C ALA A 48 -45.87 30.47 -151.48
N THR A 49 -46.77 29.88 -152.25
CA THR A 49 -46.92 30.17 -153.69
C THR A 49 -48.03 31.19 -153.89
N VAL A 50 -47.73 32.26 -154.60
CA VAL A 50 -48.62 33.40 -154.85
C VAL A 50 -48.83 33.54 -156.36
N THR A 51 -50.08 33.47 -156.81
CA THR A 51 -50.42 33.70 -158.23
C THR A 51 -50.67 35.19 -158.46
N VAL A 52 -50.02 35.76 -159.46
CA VAL A 52 -50.27 37.12 -159.96
C VAL A 52 -51.09 37.05 -161.24
N CYS A 53 -51.97 38.01 -161.48
CA CYS A 53 -52.75 38.08 -162.71
C CYS A 53 -52.35 39.32 -163.50
N PHE A 54 -51.99 39.10 -164.77
CA PHE A 54 -51.83 40.12 -165.78
C PHE A 54 -52.66 39.73 -166.99
N SER A 55 -53.39 40.69 -167.54
CA SER A 55 -54.23 40.55 -168.74
C SER A 55 -53.67 41.45 -169.83
N ASP A 56 -53.52 40.91 -171.02
CA ASP A 56 -53.17 41.69 -172.20
C ASP A 56 -54.44 42.01 -173.02
N PRO A 57 -54.67 43.26 -173.47
CA PRO A 57 -55.77 43.58 -174.38
C PRO A 57 -55.68 42.87 -175.73
N ASN A 58 -54.49 42.40 -176.11
CA ASN A 58 -54.23 41.67 -177.34
C ASN A 58 -54.33 40.16 -177.06
N GLU A 59 -55.52 39.56 -177.25
CA GLU A 59 -55.86 38.18 -176.79
C GLU A 59 -54.98 37.03 -177.34
N GLU A 60 -54.09 37.27 -178.31
CA GLU A 60 -53.14 36.28 -178.83
C GLU A 60 -51.73 36.36 -178.20
N ASP A 61 -51.44 37.38 -177.36
CA ASP A 61 -50.10 37.61 -176.80
C ASP A 61 -49.79 36.76 -175.55
N VAL A 62 -48.64 36.07 -175.57
CA VAL A 62 -48.19 35.19 -174.48
C VAL A 62 -47.20 35.92 -173.58
N LEU A 63 -47.64 36.24 -172.36
CA LEU A 63 -46.85 36.98 -171.38
C LEU A 63 -45.71 36.15 -170.75
N THR A 64 -44.55 36.77 -170.58
CA THR A 64 -43.41 36.23 -169.82
C THR A 64 -43.25 36.95 -168.47
N PHE A 65 -42.82 36.21 -167.43
CA PHE A 65 -42.85 36.68 -166.04
C PHE A 65 -41.50 36.56 -165.33
N ALA A 66 -41.19 37.54 -164.47
CA ALA A 66 -40.01 37.52 -163.59
C ALA A 66 -40.34 38.08 -162.19
N ALA A 67 -39.80 37.42 -161.15
CA ALA A 67 -39.92 37.83 -159.74
C ALA A 67 -38.62 38.44 -159.21
N THR A 68 -38.73 39.47 -158.37
CA THR A 68 -37.62 39.95 -157.53
C THR A 68 -38.10 40.22 -156.10
N SER A 69 -37.25 39.95 -155.11
CA SER A 69 -37.44 40.38 -153.72
C SER A 69 -36.54 41.58 -153.44
N SER A 70 -37.05 42.55 -152.69
CA SER A 70 -36.27 43.70 -152.21
C SER A 70 -35.34 43.35 -151.05
N ASP A 71 -35.59 42.24 -150.34
CA ASP A 71 -34.65 41.67 -149.37
C ASP A 71 -34.66 40.13 -149.45
N PRO A 72 -33.73 39.54 -150.21
CA PRO A 72 -33.54 38.09 -150.28
C PRO A 72 -33.07 37.44 -148.96
N GLY A 73 -32.54 38.22 -148.00
CA GLY A 73 -32.18 37.73 -146.67
C GLY A 73 -33.39 37.52 -145.77
N VAL A 74 -34.47 38.29 -145.98
CA VAL A 74 -35.77 38.07 -145.32
C VAL A 74 -36.61 37.06 -146.10
N ALA A 75 -36.75 37.22 -147.43
CA ALA A 75 -37.52 36.31 -148.27
C ALA A 75 -36.97 36.21 -149.70
N THR A 76 -36.63 34.99 -150.12
CA THR A 76 -36.24 34.68 -151.51
C THR A 76 -37.47 34.38 -152.38
N VAL A 77 -37.35 34.58 -153.70
CA VAL A 77 -38.46 34.36 -154.65
C VAL A 77 -38.02 33.68 -155.94
N ALA A 78 -38.92 32.87 -156.51
CA ALA A 78 -38.77 32.26 -157.84
C ALA A 78 -40.09 32.29 -158.61
N ALA A 79 -40.06 32.78 -159.86
CA ALA A 79 -41.23 32.81 -160.74
C ALA A 79 -41.35 31.53 -161.59
N THR A 80 -42.56 31.06 -161.82
CA THR A 80 -42.89 30.02 -162.82
C THR A 80 -44.22 30.39 -163.45
N GLY A 81 -44.17 30.90 -164.69
CA GLY A 81 -45.34 31.54 -165.32
C GLY A 81 -45.89 32.65 -164.43
N SER A 82 -47.21 32.73 -164.31
CA SER A 82 -47.94 33.69 -163.48
C SER A 82 -47.89 33.39 -161.96
N THR A 83 -47.06 32.46 -161.50
CA THR A 83 -46.89 32.16 -160.07
C THR A 83 -45.51 32.51 -159.56
N VAL A 84 -45.41 32.96 -158.30
CA VAL A 84 -44.16 33.16 -157.58
C VAL A 84 -44.17 32.38 -156.27
N THR A 85 -43.18 31.51 -156.07
CA THR A 85 -42.92 30.89 -154.77
C THR A 85 -42.03 31.81 -153.96
N VAL A 86 -42.50 32.19 -152.78
CA VAL A 86 -41.79 33.01 -151.79
C VAL A 86 -41.37 32.11 -150.64
N THR A 87 -40.08 32.10 -150.29
CA THR A 87 -39.54 31.34 -149.15
C THR A 87 -38.96 32.29 -148.11
N ALA A 88 -39.42 32.21 -146.87
CA ALA A 88 -38.95 33.03 -145.76
C ALA A 88 -37.63 32.49 -145.17
N VAL A 89 -36.66 33.38 -145.01
CA VAL A 89 -35.26 33.06 -144.65
C VAL A 89 -34.86 33.64 -143.30
N SER A 90 -35.31 34.84 -142.93
CA SER A 90 -35.11 35.42 -141.60
C SER A 90 -36.24 36.38 -141.22
N PRO A 91 -36.48 36.66 -139.94
CA PRO A 91 -37.50 37.61 -139.52
C PRO A 91 -37.24 39.02 -140.03
N GLY A 92 -38.31 39.69 -140.46
CA GLY A 92 -38.23 41.00 -141.11
C GLY A 92 -39.40 41.25 -142.05
N THR A 93 -39.21 42.13 -143.04
CA THR A 93 -40.24 42.38 -144.06
C THR A 93 -39.62 42.71 -145.41
N ALA A 94 -39.98 41.94 -146.44
CA ALA A 94 -39.59 42.15 -147.82
C ALA A 94 -40.79 42.59 -148.67
N VAL A 95 -40.54 43.27 -149.79
CA VAL A 95 -41.52 43.48 -150.87
C VAL A 95 -41.11 42.65 -152.08
N VAL A 96 -42.03 41.84 -152.58
CA VAL A 96 -41.86 41.03 -153.79
C VAL A 96 -42.52 41.76 -154.96
N SER A 97 -41.82 41.86 -156.09
CA SER A 97 -42.35 42.44 -157.33
C SER A 97 -42.30 41.42 -158.46
N MET A 98 -43.45 41.25 -159.11
CA MET A 98 -43.60 40.51 -160.36
C MET A 98 -43.65 41.49 -161.53
N THR A 99 -42.87 41.22 -162.58
CA THR A 99 -42.94 41.91 -163.87
C THR A 99 -43.51 40.95 -164.91
N ALA A 100 -44.52 41.38 -165.66
CA ALA A 100 -45.02 40.69 -166.85
C ALA A 100 -44.63 41.47 -168.11
N THR A 101 -44.31 40.76 -169.19
CA THR A 101 -43.79 41.34 -170.46
C THR A 101 -44.48 40.69 -171.65
N ASP A 102 -44.98 41.50 -172.58
CA ASP A 102 -45.56 41.05 -173.85
C ASP A 102 -44.49 40.70 -174.91
N PRO A 103 -44.85 40.11 -176.07
CA PRO A 103 -43.92 39.86 -177.17
C PRO A 103 -43.37 41.14 -177.85
N GLY A 104 -44.03 42.29 -177.67
CA GLY A 104 -43.58 43.61 -178.14
C GLY A 104 -42.52 44.28 -177.26
N GLY A 105 -42.30 43.76 -176.05
CA GLY A 105 -41.39 44.29 -175.04
C GLY A 105 -42.00 45.31 -174.07
N LEU A 106 -43.32 45.54 -174.10
CA LEU A 106 -43.99 46.38 -173.09
C LEU A 106 -44.16 45.58 -171.79
N MET A 107 -44.09 46.29 -170.66
CA MET A 107 -44.05 45.67 -169.33
C MET A 107 -45.02 46.33 -168.36
N ALA A 108 -45.60 45.51 -167.49
CA ALA A 108 -46.25 45.97 -166.25
C ALA A 108 -45.69 45.27 -165.02
N ARG A 109 -45.89 45.90 -163.87
CA ARG A 109 -45.46 45.37 -162.57
C ARG A 109 -46.58 45.34 -161.55
N GLN A 110 -46.54 44.34 -160.69
CA GLN A 110 -47.38 44.18 -159.52
C GLN A 110 -46.47 43.80 -158.35
N SER A 111 -46.77 44.26 -157.14
CA SER A 111 -45.97 43.94 -155.96
C SER A 111 -46.83 43.74 -154.72
N PHE A 112 -46.32 42.95 -153.79
CA PHE A 112 -46.94 42.67 -152.50
C PHE A 112 -45.88 42.56 -151.40
N ARG A 113 -46.29 42.81 -150.16
CA ARG A 113 -45.43 42.71 -148.97
C ARG A 113 -45.39 41.27 -148.46
N VAL A 114 -44.26 40.88 -147.90
CA VAL A 114 -44.02 39.60 -147.24
C VAL A 114 -43.47 39.90 -145.85
N VAL A 115 -44.24 39.59 -144.81
CA VAL A 115 -43.84 39.75 -143.41
C VAL A 115 -43.38 38.39 -142.87
N VAL A 116 -42.19 38.36 -142.28
CA VAL A 116 -41.65 37.19 -141.59
C VAL A 116 -41.58 37.56 -140.10
N PRO A 117 -42.55 37.13 -139.28
CA PRO A 117 -42.62 37.55 -137.87
C PRO A 117 -41.60 36.76 -137.03
N ASN A 118 -40.89 37.48 -136.16
CA ASN A 118 -39.94 36.92 -135.19
C ASN A 118 -40.70 36.15 -134.10
N ARG A 119 -40.28 34.92 -133.81
CA ARG A 119 -40.85 34.08 -132.75
C ARG A 119 -39.97 34.10 -131.52
N ALA A 120 -40.56 34.07 -130.34
CA ALA A 120 -39.81 34.00 -129.10
C ALA A 120 -39.09 32.64 -128.97
N PRO A 121 -37.96 32.59 -128.25
CA PRO A 121 -37.37 31.34 -127.81
C PRO A 121 -38.38 30.52 -126.99
N THR A 122 -38.22 29.21 -126.96
CA THR A 122 -39.03 28.29 -126.14
C THR A 122 -38.13 27.50 -125.19
N THR A 123 -38.67 27.08 -124.04
CA THR A 123 -37.95 26.21 -123.09
C THR A 123 -37.99 24.76 -123.55
N VAL A 124 -36.92 24.02 -123.27
CA VAL A 124 -36.76 22.60 -123.61
C VAL A 124 -36.45 21.81 -122.35
N GLY A 125 -37.40 20.99 -121.90
CA GLY A 125 -37.25 20.25 -120.64
C GLY A 125 -37.14 21.19 -119.42
N THR A 126 -36.40 20.74 -118.41
CA THR A 126 -36.15 21.49 -117.17
C THR A 126 -34.69 21.41 -116.77
N ILE A 127 -34.13 22.54 -116.30
CA ILE A 127 -32.91 22.55 -115.50
C ILE A 127 -33.20 21.86 -114.16
N GLU A 128 -32.35 20.91 -113.79
CA GLU A 128 -32.44 20.19 -112.53
C GLU A 128 -31.94 21.05 -111.36
N ASP A 129 -32.55 20.87 -110.19
CA ASP A 129 -32.05 21.38 -108.93
C ASP A 129 -30.63 20.83 -108.63
N ARG A 130 -29.90 21.56 -107.79
CA ARG A 130 -28.52 21.23 -107.39
C ARG A 130 -28.36 21.32 -105.87
N GLU A 131 -27.41 20.55 -105.37
CA GLU A 131 -26.92 20.62 -103.99
C GLU A 131 -25.42 20.89 -104.05
N LEU A 132 -24.93 21.80 -103.20
CA LEU A 132 -23.52 22.22 -103.10
C LEU A 132 -23.17 22.42 -101.63
N MET A 133 -21.94 22.13 -101.19
CA MET A 133 -21.49 22.48 -99.84
C MET A 133 -21.00 23.93 -99.80
N VAL A 134 -20.91 24.55 -98.61
CA VAL A 134 -20.35 25.90 -98.49
C VAL A 134 -18.92 25.91 -99.04
N GLY A 135 -18.60 26.87 -99.92
CA GLY A 135 -17.31 26.96 -100.61
C GLY A 135 -17.22 26.20 -101.93
N ASP A 136 -18.13 25.26 -102.23
CA ASP A 136 -18.14 24.54 -103.51
C ASP A 136 -18.55 25.44 -104.68
N SER A 137 -18.12 25.05 -105.88
CA SER A 137 -18.59 25.64 -107.12
C SER A 137 -18.93 24.59 -108.19
N ALA A 138 -19.93 24.89 -109.01
CA ALA A 138 -20.38 24.03 -110.10
C ALA A 138 -20.69 24.84 -111.35
N THR A 139 -20.46 24.24 -112.53
CA THR A 139 -20.80 24.86 -113.83
C THR A 139 -21.86 24.05 -114.57
N LEU A 140 -22.87 24.73 -115.10
CA LEU A 140 -23.95 24.15 -115.89
C LEU A 140 -24.02 24.84 -117.26
N ASP A 141 -24.12 24.06 -118.33
CA ASP A 141 -24.47 24.58 -119.66
C ASP A 141 -26.00 24.61 -119.82
N VAL A 142 -26.55 25.82 -120.01
CA VAL A 142 -28.00 26.03 -120.14
C VAL A 142 -28.50 25.98 -121.58
N ALA A 143 -27.62 25.95 -122.59
CA ALA A 143 -28.03 26.07 -123.99
C ALA A 143 -29.07 25.01 -124.40
N ARG A 144 -28.88 23.77 -123.95
CA ARG A 144 -29.77 22.64 -124.26
C ARG A 144 -31.21 22.77 -123.70
N HIS A 145 -31.44 23.73 -122.80
CA HIS A 145 -32.73 23.96 -122.14
C HIS A 145 -33.56 25.06 -122.80
N PHE A 146 -33.09 25.61 -123.92
CA PHE A 146 -33.79 26.60 -124.73
C PHE A 146 -33.64 26.26 -126.22
N SER A 147 -34.64 26.62 -127.02
CA SER A 147 -34.65 26.44 -128.47
C SER A 147 -35.24 27.67 -129.15
N GLU A 148 -34.62 28.14 -130.21
CA GLU A 148 -35.10 29.28 -131.00
C GLU A 148 -35.75 28.77 -132.31
N PRO A 149 -37.07 28.97 -132.51
CA PRO A 149 -37.78 28.47 -133.69
C PRO A 149 -37.37 29.02 -135.07
N ASP A 150 -36.78 30.22 -135.14
CA ASP A 150 -36.36 30.92 -136.38
C ASP A 150 -34.87 30.71 -136.74
N GLY A 151 -34.10 29.97 -135.93
CA GLY A 151 -32.68 29.67 -136.14
C GLY A 151 -31.68 30.74 -135.65
N GLN A 152 -32.11 31.70 -134.83
CA GLN A 152 -31.29 32.78 -134.29
C GLN A 152 -30.42 32.35 -133.10
N GLU A 153 -29.29 33.03 -132.91
CA GLU A 153 -28.39 32.79 -131.77
C GLU A 153 -28.95 33.41 -130.48
N LEU A 154 -29.04 32.62 -129.42
CA LEU A 154 -29.55 33.05 -128.12
C LEU A 154 -28.46 33.64 -127.22
N THR A 155 -28.78 34.77 -126.58
CA THR A 155 -27.99 35.34 -125.48
C THR A 155 -28.60 34.92 -124.14
N TYR A 156 -27.78 34.69 -123.11
CA TYR A 156 -28.24 34.18 -121.82
C TYR A 156 -27.87 35.11 -120.67
N THR A 157 -28.78 35.25 -119.69
CA THR A 157 -28.51 35.85 -118.38
C THR A 157 -28.94 34.90 -117.26
N ALA A 158 -28.27 34.94 -116.11
CA ALA A 158 -28.62 34.15 -114.93
C ALA A 158 -28.44 34.98 -113.66
N ALA A 159 -29.37 34.83 -112.71
CA ALA A 159 -29.36 35.52 -111.41
C ALA A 159 -29.90 34.62 -110.30
N ALA A 160 -29.36 34.78 -109.08
CA ALA A 160 -29.89 34.19 -107.86
C ALA A 160 -30.83 35.17 -107.13
N ASP A 161 -31.81 34.64 -106.40
CA ASP A 161 -32.69 35.41 -105.51
C ASP A 161 -32.06 35.79 -104.16
N SER A 162 -30.85 35.31 -103.87
CA SER A 162 -30.15 35.50 -102.59
C SER A 162 -28.63 35.56 -102.76
N ALA A 163 -27.96 36.40 -101.96
CA ALA A 163 -26.51 36.52 -101.92
C ALA A 163 -25.79 35.29 -101.32
N ARG A 164 -26.52 34.29 -100.81
CA ARG A 164 -25.99 33.01 -100.34
C ARG A 164 -25.37 32.15 -101.47
N LEU A 165 -25.65 32.49 -102.73
CA LEU A 165 -25.07 31.87 -103.92
C LEU A 165 -24.56 32.96 -104.86
N ALA A 166 -23.27 32.93 -105.19
CA ALA A 166 -22.76 33.73 -106.31
C ALA A 166 -23.10 33.04 -107.64
N VAL A 167 -23.67 33.80 -108.58
CA VAL A 167 -24.01 33.33 -109.92
C VAL A 167 -23.31 34.22 -110.95
N SER A 168 -22.64 33.61 -111.92
CA SER A 168 -22.11 34.28 -113.09
C SER A 168 -22.39 33.46 -114.35
N ILE A 169 -22.39 34.09 -115.53
CA ILE A 169 -22.65 33.41 -116.79
C ILE A 169 -21.69 33.90 -117.87
N ARG A 170 -21.21 32.98 -118.70
CA ARG A 170 -20.35 33.27 -119.86
C ARG A 170 -20.78 32.42 -121.05
N GLY A 171 -21.33 33.05 -122.08
CA GLY A 171 -22.07 32.34 -123.13
C GLY A 171 -23.27 31.63 -122.51
N SER A 172 -23.40 30.33 -122.73
CA SER A 172 -24.42 29.48 -122.10
C SER A 172 -23.99 28.81 -120.80
N ARG A 173 -22.74 28.99 -120.33
CA ARG A 173 -22.25 28.32 -119.12
C ARG A 173 -22.47 29.20 -117.89
N VAL A 174 -23.40 28.79 -117.04
CA VAL A 174 -23.65 29.36 -115.72
C VAL A 174 -22.67 28.74 -114.72
N THR A 175 -22.02 29.56 -113.91
CA THR A 175 -21.18 29.14 -112.78
C THR A 175 -21.85 29.55 -111.48
N LEU A 176 -21.98 28.60 -110.58
CA LEU A 176 -22.61 28.72 -109.27
C LEU A 176 -21.51 28.53 -108.21
N THR A 177 -21.50 29.36 -107.16
CA THR A 177 -20.61 29.19 -106.01
C THR A 177 -21.39 29.38 -104.73
N ALA A 178 -21.41 28.36 -103.88
CA ALA A 178 -22.11 28.38 -102.60
C ALA A 178 -21.31 29.19 -101.57
N LEU A 179 -21.92 30.24 -101.03
CA LEU A 179 -21.29 31.15 -100.07
C LEU A 179 -21.84 31.00 -98.65
N ALA A 180 -23.06 30.46 -98.49
CA ALA A 180 -23.66 30.17 -97.20
C ALA A 180 -24.79 29.13 -97.33
N LYS A 181 -25.02 28.39 -96.24
CA LYS A 181 -26.15 27.46 -96.02
C LYS A 181 -27.52 28.06 -96.35
N GLY A 182 -28.46 27.23 -96.82
CA GLY A 182 -29.83 27.57 -97.22
C GLY A 182 -30.16 27.23 -98.68
N THR A 183 -31.42 27.41 -99.08
CA THR A 183 -31.88 27.20 -100.47
C THR A 183 -32.02 28.54 -101.20
N VAL A 184 -31.53 28.59 -102.44
CA VAL A 184 -31.51 29.75 -103.34
C VAL A 184 -32.16 29.37 -104.67
N THR A 185 -32.98 30.24 -105.26
CA THR A 185 -33.54 30.03 -106.60
C THR A 185 -32.67 30.74 -107.64
N VAL A 186 -32.22 30.00 -108.65
CA VAL A 186 -31.52 30.57 -109.81
C VAL A 186 -32.49 30.67 -110.98
N THR A 187 -32.61 31.86 -111.55
CA THR A 187 -33.41 32.14 -112.74
C THR A 187 -32.50 32.38 -113.93
N VAL A 188 -32.76 31.69 -115.04
CA VAL A 188 -32.04 31.76 -116.30
C VAL A 188 -32.99 32.28 -117.38
N THR A 189 -32.54 33.28 -118.13
CA THR A 189 -33.28 33.89 -119.23
C THR A 189 -32.48 33.73 -120.51
N ALA A 190 -33.11 33.23 -121.57
CA ALA A 190 -32.56 33.17 -122.93
C ALA A 190 -33.30 34.16 -123.83
N THR A 191 -32.57 35.03 -124.52
CA THR A 191 -33.11 36.16 -125.28
C THR A 191 -32.58 36.14 -126.72
N ASP A 192 -33.48 36.28 -127.69
CA ASP A 192 -33.14 36.40 -129.10
C ASP A 192 -32.65 37.81 -129.49
N PRO A 193 -32.06 38.00 -130.69
CA PRO A 193 -31.67 39.33 -131.18
C PRO A 193 -32.83 40.32 -131.39
N GLY A 194 -34.08 39.84 -131.45
CA GLY A 194 -35.30 40.66 -131.49
C GLY A 194 -35.76 41.16 -130.10
N GLY A 195 -35.15 40.68 -129.02
CA GLY A 195 -35.48 41.02 -127.64
C GLY A 195 -36.61 40.18 -127.01
N LEU A 196 -37.10 39.14 -127.69
CA LEU A 196 -38.04 38.19 -127.08
C LEU A 196 -37.27 37.14 -126.27
N ALA A 197 -37.87 36.63 -125.20
CA ALA A 197 -37.17 35.78 -124.25
C ALA A 197 -38.01 34.63 -123.68
N ALA A 198 -37.31 33.55 -123.31
CA ALA A 198 -37.80 32.46 -122.49
C ALA A 198 -37.09 32.45 -121.14
N VAL A 199 -37.79 32.01 -120.10
CA VAL A 199 -37.28 31.99 -118.71
C VAL A 199 -37.48 30.60 -118.11
N GLN A 200 -36.49 30.13 -117.36
CA GLN A 200 -36.59 28.91 -116.56
C GLN A 200 -35.83 29.09 -115.24
N SER A 201 -36.28 28.43 -114.17
CA SER A 201 -35.62 28.48 -112.86
C SER A 201 -35.43 27.08 -112.26
N PHE A 202 -34.46 26.98 -111.35
CA PHE A 202 -34.11 25.79 -110.58
C PHE A 202 -33.59 26.22 -109.20
N ARG A 203 -33.56 25.29 -108.24
CA ARG A 203 -33.06 25.55 -106.88
C ARG A 203 -31.62 25.06 -106.71
N VAL A 204 -30.90 25.75 -105.85
CA VAL A 204 -29.62 25.32 -105.30
C VAL A 204 -29.75 25.27 -103.79
N THR A 205 -29.61 24.10 -103.19
CA THR A 205 -29.62 23.92 -101.73
C THR A 205 -28.19 23.77 -101.23
N VAL A 206 -27.88 24.45 -100.14
CA VAL A 206 -26.62 24.33 -99.41
C VAL A 206 -26.98 23.82 -98.00
N PRO A 207 -26.78 22.54 -97.68
CA PRO A 207 -27.11 22.01 -96.35
C PRO A 207 -26.15 22.54 -95.28
N ASN A 208 -26.61 22.56 -94.03
CA ASN A 208 -25.74 22.78 -92.87
C ASN A 208 -25.09 21.45 -92.48
N ARG A 209 -23.76 21.42 -92.33
CA ARG A 209 -23.01 20.25 -91.88
C ARG A 209 -22.73 20.40 -90.38
N ALA A 210 -23.19 19.43 -89.60
CA ALA A 210 -22.96 19.44 -88.16
C ALA A 210 -21.46 19.51 -87.80
N PRO A 211 -21.11 20.06 -86.63
CA PRO A 211 -19.75 20.02 -86.09
C PRO A 211 -19.22 18.57 -86.01
N VAL A 212 -17.91 18.42 -85.98
CA VAL A 212 -17.24 17.12 -85.78
C VAL A 212 -16.18 17.22 -84.69
N ALA A 213 -16.06 16.17 -83.87
CA ALA A 213 -14.90 15.99 -83.01
C ALA A 213 -13.69 15.61 -83.88
N VAL A 214 -12.59 16.36 -83.79
CA VAL A 214 -11.39 16.18 -84.61
C VAL A 214 -10.20 15.59 -83.86
N ASP A 215 -10.23 15.61 -82.53
CA ASP A 215 -9.24 14.96 -81.67
C ASP A 215 -9.91 14.49 -80.35
N SER A 216 -9.19 13.67 -79.58
CA SER A 216 -9.67 13.08 -78.34
C SER A 216 -9.41 13.97 -77.12
N ILE A 217 -10.33 13.97 -76.14
CA ILE A 217 -10.08 14.54 -74.82
C ILE A 217 -9.32 13.50 -73.98
N PRO A 218 -8.07 13.76 -73.54
CA PRO A 218 -7.35 12.83 -72.69
C PRO A 218 -7.98 12.74 -71.28
N PRO A 219 -7.97 11.55 -70.64
CA PRO A 219 -8.48 11.40 -69.28
C PRO A 219 -7.68 12.24 -68.28
N ARG A 220 -8.32 12.59 -67.17
CA ARG A 220 -7.73 13.36 -66.07
C ARG A 220 -7.79 12.61 -64.75
N THR A 221 -6.77 12.82 -63.93
CA THR A 221 -6.77 12.42 -62.52
C THR A 221 -6.62 13.69 -61.69
N ILE A 222 -7.58 13.95 -60.80
CA ILE A 222 -7.67 15.21 -60.03
C ILE A 222 -7.96 14.82 -58.58
N GLU A 223 -7.16 15.28 -57.62
CA GLU A 223 -7.42 15.07 -56.19
C GLU A 223 -8.66 15.86 -55.72
N VAL A 224 -9.34 15.39 -54.68
CA VAL A 224 -10.46 16.12 -54.04
C VAL A 224 -10.05 17.57 -53.69
N ASP A 225 -11.01 18.47 -53.82
CA ASP A 225 -10.89 19.94 -53.67
C ASP A 225 -9.99 20.65 -54.69
N HIS A 226 -9.42 19.92 -55.66
CA HIS A 226 -8.65 20.51 -56.76
C HIS A 226 -9.47 20.64 -58.05
N ALA A 227 -8.99 21.50 -58.95
CA ALA A 227 -9.57 21.71 -60.27
C ALA A 227 -8.50 21.72 -61.37
N ASP A 228 -8.89 21.25 -62.55
CA ASP A 228 -8.10 21.35 -63.78
C ASP A 228 -8.90 22.09 -64.87
N THR A 229 -8.20 22.73 -65.81
CA THR A 229 -8.81 23.49 -66.90
C THR A 229 -8.21 23.05 -68.24
N LEU A 230 -9.09 22.71 -69.19
CA LEU A 230 -8.76 22.28 -70.55
C LEU A 230 -9.50 23.16 -71.57
N ASP A 231 -8.78 23.65 -72.58
CA ASP A 231 -9.41 24.24 -73.76
C ASP A 231 -9.88 23.11 -74.69
N VAL A 232 -11.20 23.00 -74.90
CA VAL A 232 -11.82 22.04 -75.81
C VAL A 232 -12.03 22.59 -77.22
N SER A 233 -11.81 23.89 -77.42
CA SER A 233 -11.98 24.56 -78.73
C SER A 233 -11.22 23.88 -79.88
N PRO A 234 -9.95 23.43 -79.75
CA PRO A 234 -9.24 22.77 -80.84
C PRO A 234 -9.67 21.31 -81.09
N LEU A 235 -10.53 20.75 -80.23
CA LEU A 235 -10.96 19.34 -80.29
C LEU A 235 -12.24 19.14 -81.11
N PHE A 236 -12.92 20.25 -81.45
CA PHE A 236 -14.08 20.27 -82.34
C PHE A 236 -13.80 21.20 -83.53
N ALA A 237 -14.31 20.85 -84.70
CA ALA A 237 -14.26 21.70 -85.88
C ALA A 237 -15.59 21.68 -86.61
N ASP A 238 -16.00 22.83 -87.13
CA ASP A 238 -17.15 22.93 -88.00
C ASP A 238 -16.73 22.85 -89.49
N PRO A 239 -17.32 21.95 -90.30
CA PRO A 239 -16.97 21.84 -91.71
C PRO A 239 -17.36 23.04 -92.59
N ASP A 240 -18.40 23.79 -92.23
CA ASP A 240 -18.87 25.01 -92.91
C ASP A 240 -18.17 26.28 -92.38
N GLY A 241 -17.50 26.17 -91.22
CA GLY A 241 -16.68 27.22 -90.60
C GLY A 241 -17.42 28.03 -89.54
N ASP A 242 -18.53 27.50 -89.04
CA ASP A 242 -19.42 28.18 -88.11
C ASP A 242 -18.85 28.29 -86.68
N THR A 243 -19.37 29.24 -85.90
CA THR A 243 -18.89 29.49 -84.54
C THR A 243 -19.52 28.54 -83.54
N LEU A 244 -18.69 27.70 -82.92
CA LEU A 244 -19.15 26.69 -81.97
C LEU A 244 -19.40 27.27 -80.57
N ILE A 245 -20.54 26.90 -79.98
CA ILE A 245 -20.90 27.13 -78.59
C ILE A 245 -20.80 25.80 -77.83
N TYR A 246 -20.15 25.82 -76.67
CA TYR A 246 -19.88 24.62 -75.88
C TYR A 246 -20.74 24.53 -74.62
N SER A 247 -21.22 23.33 -74.30
CA SER A 247 -21.83 22.97 -73.01
C SER A 247 -21.16 21.71 -72.44
N ALA A 248 -21.34 21.47 -71.14
CA ALA A 248 -20.77 20.32 -70.45
C ALA A 248 -21.78 19.73 -69.45
N GLU A 249 -21.91 18.41 -69.42
CA GLU A 249 -22.77 17.65 -68.51
C GLU A 249 -21.93 16.57 -67.79
N VAL A 250 -22.14 16.38 -66.49
CA VAL A 250 -21.36 15.41 -65.68
C VAL A 250 -22.23 14.22 -65.31
N SER A 251 -21.71 13.00 -65.50
CA SER A 251 -22.43 11.76 -65.19
C SER A 251 -22.73 11.55 -63.70
N ASP A 252 -21.86 12.05 -62.82
CA ASP A 252 -22.02 12.03 -61.37
C ASP A 252 -21.55 13.36 -60.75
N SER A 253 -22.51 14.23 -60.45
CA SER A 253 -22.28 15.53 -59.84
C SER A 253 -21.96 15.48 -58.34
N SER A 254 -21.96 14.30 -57.72
CA SER A 254 -21.47 14.12 -56.34
C SER A 254 -19.96 13.91 -56.26
N ARG A 255 -19.33 13.46 -57.37
CA ARG A 255 -17.88 13.23 -57.46
C ARG A 255 -17.13 14.34 -58.18
N VAL A 256 -17.74 14.93 -59.21
CA VAL A 256 -17.12 15.95 -60.05
C VAL A 256 -18.11 17.06 -60.40
N ALA A 257 -17.67 18.31 -60.36
CA ALA A 257 -18.35 19.44 -60.99
C ALA A 257 -17.62 19.85 -62.28
N ALA A 258 -18.37 20.31 -63.29
CA ALA A 258 -17.80 20.89 -64.49
C ALA A 258 -18.51 22.20 -64.87
N SER A 259 -17.76 23.13 -65.45
CA SER A 259 -18.28 24.36 -66.04
C SER A 259 -17.48 24.69 -67.30
N ILE A 260 -18.10 25.34 -68.28
CA ILE A 260 -17.44 25.69 -69.53
C ILE A 260 -17.78 27.11 -69.96
N VAL A 261 -16.74 27.88 -70.31
CA VAL A 261 -16.88 29.28 -70.75
C VAL A 261 -15.97 29.51 -71.95
N GLY A 262 -16.57 29.81 -73.10
CA GLY A 262 -15.82 30.16 -74.33
C GLY A 262 -14.86 29.08 -74.82
N GLY A 263 -15.10 27.81 -74.49
CA GLY A 263 -14.22 26.67 -74.82
C GLY A 263 -13.29 26.23 -73.68
N ALA A 264 -13.11 27.03 -72.63
CA ALA A 264 -12.37 26.61 -71.44
C ALA A 264 -13.28 25.77 -70.52
N LEU A 265 -13.11 24.44 -70.54
CA LEU A 265 -13.72 23.49 -69.61
C LEU A 265 -12.93 23.49 -68.30
N THR A 266 -13.56 23.86 -67.18
CA THR A 266 -12.99 23.69 -65.84
C THR A 266 -13.72 22.59 -65.10
N VAL A 267 -12.96 21.65 -64.55
CA VAL A 267 -13.43 20.45 -63.85
C VAL A 267 -12.89 20.46 -62.44
N THR A 268 -13.75 20.29 -61.44
CA THR A 268 -13.41 20.27 -60.01
C THR A 268 -13.79 18.92 -59.42
N ALA A 269 -12.86 18.28 -58.72
CA ALA A 269 -13.12 17.05 -57.98
C ALA A 269 -13.73 17.37 -56.61
N LEU A 270 -14.80 16.65 -56.25
CA LEU A 270 -15.59 16.85 -55.03
C LEU A 270 -15.51 15.66 -54.07
N ALA A 271 -15.34 14.44 -54.59
CA ALA A 271 -15.17 13.23 -53.80
C ALA A 271 -14.55 12.11 -54.64
N LYS A 272 -13.84 11.18 -53.98
CA LYS A 272 -13.19 10.01 -54.59
C LYS A 272 -14.11 9.19 -55.51
N GLY A 273 -13.58 8.61 -56.59
CA GLY A 273 -14.34 7.80 -57.55
C GLY A 273 -14.15 8.24 -59.01
N GLU A 274 -15.07 7.86 -59.88
CA GLU A 274 -14.99 8.07 -61.33
C GLU A 274 -16.20 8.87 -61.83
N ALA A 275 -15.97 9.84 -62.71
CA ALA A 275 -17.04 10.55 -63.42
C ALA A 275 -16.66 10.83 -64.88
N VAL A 276 -17.67 11.00 -65.73
CA VAL A 276 -17.50 11.36 -67.14
C VAL A 276 -18.14 12.72 -67.38
N VAL A 277 -17.35 13.66 -67.92
CA VAL A 277 -17.83 14.97 -68.37
C VAL A 277 -18.04 14.90 -69.88
N THR A 278 -19.30 14.95 -70.32
CA THR A 278 -19.65 15.00 -71.74
C THR A 278 -19.72 16.45 -72.20
N VAL A 279 -18.84 16.81 -73.11
CA VAL A 279 -18.78 18.12 -73.76
C VAL A 279 -19.57 18.06 -75.05
N THR A 280 -20.47 19.02 -75.25
CA THR A 280 -21.23 19.18 -76.50
C THR A 280 -20.81 20.48 -77.19
N ALA A 281 -20.41 20.39 -78.45
CA ALA A 281 -20.21 21.54 -79.33
C ALA A 281 -21.45 21.70 -80.23
N THR A 282 -21.98 22.91 -80.32
CA THR A 282 -23.19 23.26 -81.08
C THR A 282 -22.87 24.38 -82.07
N ASP A 283 -23.28 24.26 -83.33
CA ASP A 283 -23.22 25.35 -84.32
C ASP A 283 -24.34 26.38 -84.11
N ASP A 284 -24.45 27.39 -84.99
CA ASP A 284 -25.60 28.32 -85.01
C ASP A 284 -26.88 27.69 -85.58
N GLU A 285 -26.74 26.59 -86.33
CA GLU A 285 -27.75 25.58 -86.74
C GLU A 285 -28.59 24.96 -85.61
N GLY A 286 -27.95 24.74 -84.45
CA GLY A 286 -28.40 23.82 -83.41
C GLY A 286 -28.03 22.34 -83.65
N ALA A 287 -27.19 22.02 -84.64
CA ALA A 287 -26.60 20.70 -84.81
C ALA A 287 -25.36 20.53 -83.90
N THR A 288 -25.05 19.29 -83.52
CA THR A 288 -24.11 19.03 -82.42
C THR A 288 -23.12 17.91 -82.70
N ALA A 289 -21.94 18.05 -82.07
CA ALA A 289 -21.01 16.96 -81.81
C ALA A 289 -20.80 16.82 -80.30
N THR A 290 -20.54 15.60 -79.83
CA THR A 290 -20.21 15.34 -78.42
C THR A 290 -18.88 14.61 -78.30
N HIS A 291 -18.18 14.86 -77.19
CA HIS A 291 -17.04 14.07 -76.78
C HIS A 291 -16.92 14.00 -75.25
N SER A 292 -16.19 13.02 -74.72
CA SER A 292 -16.24 12.65 -73.30
C SER A 292 -14.86 12.68 -72.65
N LEU A 293 -14.76 13.42 -71.55
CA LEU A 293 -13.63 13.44 -70.64
C LEU A 293 -13.89 12.47 -69.48
N HIS A 294 -13.02 11.48 -69.30
CA HIS A 294 -13.01 10.63 -68.10
C HIS A 294 -12.20 11.29 -66.98
N VAL A 295 -12.74 11.32 -65.76
CA VAL A 295 -12.15 11.96 -64.58
C VAL A 295 -12.09 10.96 -63.43
N THR A 296 -10.88 10.57 -63.07
CA THR A 296 -10.57 9.78 -61.87
C THR A 296 -10.26 10.70 -60.71
N VAL A 297 -10.93 10.52 -59.57
CA VAL A 297 -10.61 11.15 -58.30
C VAL A 297 -10.07 10.05 -57.37
N PRO A 298 -8.75 9.99 -57.13
CA PRO A 298 -8.18 8.93 -56.31
C PRO A 298 -8.55 9.10 -54.83
N ASN A 299 -8.74 7.99 -54.13
CA ASN A 299 -8.79 7.97 -52.68
C ASN A 299 -7.41 8.28 -52.09
N ARG A 300 -7.34 9.16 -51.09
CA ARG A 300 -6.10 9.54 -50.40
C ARG A 300 -6.00 8.80 -49.07
N PRO A 301 -4.81 8.30 -48.67
CA PRO A 301 -4.65 7.62 -47.39
C PRO A 301 -4.90 8.60 -46.22
N PRO A 302 -5.33 8.09 -45.06
CA PRO A 302 -5.33 8.87 -43.83
C PRO A 302 -3.94 9.42 -43.52
N ALA A 303 -3.89 10.52 -42.77
CA ALA A 303 -2.66 11.17 -42.35
C ALA A 303 -2.59 11.35 -40.83
N ALA A 304 -1.39 11.25 -40.28
CA ALA A 304 -1.11 11.73 -38.93
C ALA A 304 -1.13 13.26 -38.94
N VAL A 305 -1.95 13.87 -38.07
CA VAL A 305 -2.12 15.34 -37.98
C VAL A 305 -1.60 15.94 -36.68
N ASP A 306 -1.42 15.13 -35.65
CA ASP A 306 -0.72 15.51 -34.40
C ASP A 306 -0.01 14.27 -33.82
N THR A 307 0.93 14.49 -32.90
CA THR A 307 1.75 13.42 -32.28
C THR A 307 1.09 12.87 -31.04
N ILE A 308 0.89 11.55 -30.97
CA ILE A 308 0.42 10.90 -29.73
C ILE A 308 1.49 11.07 -28.63
N PRO A 309 1.17 11.66 -27.47
CA PRO A 309 2.15 11.84 -26.39
C PRO A 309 2.54 10.49 -25.74
N PRO A 310 3.76 10.38 -25.19
CA PRO A 310 4.13 9.22 -24.37
C PRO A 310 3.29 9.18 -23.09
N LEU A 311 3.07 7.98 -22.58
CA LEU A 311 2.23 7.70 -21.42
C LEU A 311 3.06 7.07 -20.29
N THR A 312 2.72 7.38 -19.05
CA THR A 312 3.29 6.72 -17.87
C THR A 312 2.15 6.21 -17.01
N LEU A 313 2.10 4.89 -16.81
CA LEU A 313 1.09 4.20 -16.01
C LEU A 313 1.80 3.38 -14.93
N PHE A 314 1.24 3.26 -13.74
CA PHE A 314 1.71 2.24 -12.81
C PHE A 314 1.02 0.89 -13.07
N LYS A 315 1.59 -0.19 -12.55
CA LYS A 315 1.02 -1.54 -12.70
C LYS A 315 -0.45 -1.61 -12.27
N ASP A 316 -1.23 -2.35 -13.04
CA ASP A 316 -2.70 -2.51 -12.92
C ASP A 316 -3.52 -1.22 -13.18
N GLU A 317 -2.89 -0.11 -13.58
CA GLU A 317 -3.59 1.08 -14.09
C GLU A 317 -3.86 0.97 -15.59
N ALA A 318 -4.90 1.68 -16.04
CA ALA A 318 -5.25 1.81 -17.44
C ALA A 318 -5.68 3.26 -17.75
N ASP A 319 -5.36 3.72 -18.95
CA ASP A 319 -5.79 5.02 -19.46
C ASP A 319 -6.42 4.88 -20.87
N THR A 320 -7.30 5.82 -21.21
CA THR A 320 -8.09 5.82 -22.45
C THR A 320 -7.74 7.02 -23.31
N LEU A 321 -7.18 6.75 -24.48
CA LEU A 321 -6.80 7.74 -25.48
C LEU A 321 -7.83 7.81 -26.62
N GLU A 322 -8.37 8.99 -26.84
CA GLU A 322 -9.11 9.33 -28.08
C GLU A 322 -8.13 9.50 -29.24
N LEU A 323 -8.34 8.78 -30.35
CA LEU A 323 -7.42 8.75 -31.49
C LEU A 323 -7.77 9.78 -32.59
N ALA A 324 -9.02 10.27 -32.61
CA ALA A 324 -9.51 11.25 -33.57
C ALA A 324 -8.70 12.57 -33.65
N PRO A 325 -8.07 13.09 -32.58
CA PRO A 325 -7.21 14.27 -32.67
C PRO A 325 -5.89 14.04 -33.42
N TYR A 326 -5.44 12.79 -33.54
CA TYR A 326 -4.08 12.46 -34.02
C TYR A 326 -4.06 11.95 -35.47
N PHE A 327 -5.20 11.52 -36.00
CA PHE A 327 -5.35 11.05 -37.37
C PHE A 327 -6.55 11.73 -38.04
N ASN A 328 -6.36 12.19 -39.28
CA ASN A 328 -7.41 12.76 -40.10
C ASN A 328 -7.36 12.15 -41.51
N ASP A 329 -8.52 11.87 -42.07
CA ASP A 329 -8.64 11.51 -43.47
C ASP A 329 -8.79 12.74 -44.37
N PRO A 330 -7.95 12.95 -45.40
CA PRO A 330 -8.06 14.10 -46.30
C PRO A 330 -9.36 14.16 -47.11
N ASP A 331 -9.99 13.01 -47.39
CA ASP A 331 -11.23 12.90 -48.15
C ASP A 331 -12.48 12.83 -47.23
N GLY A 332 -12.25 12.75 -45.91
CA GLY A 332 -13.27 12.75 -44.88
C GLY A 332 -13.83 11.36 -44.55
N ASP A 333 -13.14 10.30 -44.99
CA ASP A 333 -13.62 8.94 -44.80
C ASP A 333 -13.55 8.44 -43.34
N PRO A 334 -14.46 7.54 -42.92
CA PRO A 334 -14.48 7.04 -41.54
C PRO A 334 -13.27 6.16 -41.21
N LEU A 335 -12.47 6.57 -40.23
CA LEU A 335 -11.28 5.82 -39.83
C LEU A 335 -11.57 4.72 -38.81
N THR A 336 -11.01 3.54 -39.08
CA THR A 336 -10.92 2.42 -38.14
C THR A 336 -9.51 2.35 -37.56
N PHE A 337 -9.39 1.92 -36.29
CA PHE A 337 -8.12 1.96 -35.57
C PHE A 337 -7.76 0.59 -34.99
N VAL A 338 -6.50 0.19 -35.18
CA VAL A 338 -5.91 -1.02 -34.59
C VAL A 338 -4.63 -0.63 -33.87
N ALA A 339 -4.54 -0.93 -32.57
CA ALA A 339 -3.34 -0.73 -31.77
C ALA A 339 -2.65 -2.06 -31.48
N THR A 340 -1.31 -2.03 -31.44
CA THR A 340 -0.47 -3.16 -31.04
C THR A 340 0.64 -2.68 -30.11
N SER A 341 0.88 -3.41 -29.02
CA SER A 341 2.05 -3.20 -28.18
C SER A 341 3.22 -4.06 -28.65
N SER A 342 4.44 -3.52 -28.59
CA SER A 342 5.68 -4.28 -28.79
C SER A 342 5.90 -5.34 -27.72
N ASP A 343 5.42 -5.11 -26.50
CA ASP A 343 5.45 -6.04 -25.39
C ASP A 343 4.09 -6.04 -24.66
N ARG A 344 3.37 -7.16 -24.76
CA ARG A 344 2.04 -7.34 -24.15
C ARG A 344 2.09 -7.78 -22.69
N ASP A 345 3.24 -8.26 -22.23
CA ASP A 345 3.44 -8.64 -20.84
C ASP A 345 3.79 -7.41 -19.98
N VAL A 346 4.30 -6.33 -20.61
CA VAL A 346 4.46 -4.99 -20.00
C VAL A 346 3.20 -4.13 -20.19
N VAL A 347 2.70 -3.96 -21.43
CA VAL A 347 1.51 -3.14 -21.73
C VAL A 347 0.55 -3.86 -22.66
N ALA A 348 -0.64 -4.18 -22.14
CA ALA A 348 -1.75 -4.65 -22.93
C ALA A 348 -2.48 -3.46 -23.59
N VAL A 349 -2.88 -3.63 -24.85
CA VAL A 349 -3.68 -2.63 -25.57
C VAL A 349 -4.93 -3.24 -26.16
N THR A 350 -6.04 -2.52 -26.05
CA THR A 350 -7.33 -2.86 -26.67
C THR A 350 -7.91 -1.62 -27.33
N GLY A 351 -8.45 -1.76 -28.53
CA GLY A 351 -9.01 -0.64 -29.29
C GLY A 351 -10.44 -0.92 -29.72
N SER A 352 -11.26 0.12 -29.70
CA SER A 352 -12.62 0.08 -30.25
C SER A 352 -13.01 1.45 -30.80
N ALA A 353 -13.32 1.52 -32.10
CA ALA A 353 -14.00 2.64 -32.76
C ALA A 353 -13.57 4.04 -32.27
N GLY A 354 -12.32 4.43 -32.56
CA GLY A 354 -11.78 5.75 -32.23
C GLY A 354 -11.10 5.87 -30.86
N THR A 355 -11.28 4.90 -29.95
CA THR A 355 -10.60 4.87 -28.66
C THR A 355 -9.60 3.72 -28.52
N LEU A 356 -8.54 3.98 -27.76
CA LEU A 356 -7.51 3.05 -27.35
C LEU A 356 -7.43 3.01 -25.82
N ILE A 357 -7.55 1.83 -25.23
CA ILE A 357 -7.26 1.60 -23.81
C ILE A 357 -5.89 0.92 -23.73
N ALA A 358 -4.94 1.58 -23.07
CA ALA A 358 -3.65 1.02 -22.68
C ALA A 358 -3.72 0.61 -21.20
N THR A 359 -3.25 -0.59 -20.87
CA THR A 359 -3.26 -1.15 -19.51
C THR A 359 -1.87 -1.66 -19.17
N ALA A 360 -1.32 -1.19 -18.05
CA ALA A 360 -0.03 -1.64 -17.54
C ALA A 360 -0.16 -2.98 -16.83
N VAL A 361 0.67 -3.95 -17.21
CA VAL A 361 0.63 -5.35 -16.75
C VAL A 361 1.86 -5.71 -15.91
N SER A 362 3.04 -5.21 -16.30
CA SER A 362 4.27 -5.37 -15.52
C SER A 362 5.25 -4.20 -15.78
N GLN A 363 6.28 -4.09 -14.93
CA GLN A 363 7.31 -3.05 -15.03
C GLN A 363 8.08 -3.15 -16.35
N GLY A 364 8.31 -2.01 -17.02
CA GLY A 364 9.11 -1.93 -18.23
C GLY A 364 8.75 -0.75 -19.12
N GLU A 365 9.16 -0.82 -20.38
CA GLU A 365 8.81 0.14 -21.43
C GLU A 365 8.27 -0.64 -22.63
N ALA A 366 7.16 -0.17 -23.22
CA ALA A 366 6.59 -0.75 -24.43
C ALA A 366 6.24 0.34 -25.45
N LEU A 367 6.50 0.05 -26.72
CA LEU A 367 6.12 0.92 -27.82
C LEU A 367 4.74 0.48 -28.35
N VAL A 368 3.75 1.36 -28.23
CA VAL A 368 2.41 1.13 -28.77
C VAL A 368 2.30 1.75 -30.15
N THR A 369 2.05 0.92 -31.17
CA THR A 369 1.84 1.36 -32.56
C THR A 369 0.35 1.32 -32.88
N VAL A 370 -0.19 2.47 -33.27
CA VAL A 370 -1.58 2.67 -33.75
C VAL A 370 -1.56 2.74 -35.26
N THR A 371 -2.38 1.92 -35.91
CA THR A 371 -2.70 2.01 -37.34
C THR A 371 -4.11 2.57 -37.49
N ALA A 372 -4.24 3.66 -38.24
CA ALA A 372 -5.51 4.16 -38.76
C ALA A 372 -5.70 3.63 -40.18
N THR A 373 -6.90 3.16 -40.49
CA THR A 373 -7.27 2.57 -41.78
C THR A 373 -8.59 3.18 -42.26
N ASP A 374 -8.64 3.65 -43.51
CA ASP A 374 -9.87 4.13 -44.15
C ASP A 374 -10.82 2.97 -44.55
N ASP A 375 -11.89 3.28 -45.28
CA ASP A 375 -12.87 2.28 -45.73
C ASP A 375 -12.43 1.48 -46.99
N GLU A 376 -11.35 1.87 -47.66
CA GLU A 376 -10.75 1.16 -48.81
C GLU A 376 -9.50 0.34 -48.45
N GLY A 377 -8.97 0.49 -47.24
CA GLY A 377 -7.82 -0.24 -46.71
C GLY A 377 -6.47 0.48 -46.81
N LEU A 378 -6.44 1.77 -47.15
CA LEU A 378 -5.23 2.60 -47.04
C LEU A 378 -4.97 2.95 -45.57
N THR A 379 -3.70 3.15 -45.20
CA THR A 379 -3.30 3.25 -43.78
C THR A 379 -2.26 4.32 -43.49
N ALA A 380 -2.33 4.85 -42.26
CA ALA A 380 -1.27 5.60 -41.61
C ALA A 380 -0.96 5.01 -40.23
N GLN A 381 0.27 5.19 -39.77
CA GLN A 381 0.74 4.67 -38.49
C GLN A 381 1.43 5.73 -37.64
N GLN A 382 1.23 5.66 -36.33
CA GLN A 382 2.01 6.38 -35.33
C GLN A 382 2.39 5.44 -34.19
N SER A 383 3.49 5.71 -33.51
CA SER A 383 3.94 4.95 -32.35
C SER A 383 4.28 5.87 -31.19
N PHE A 384 3.84 5.53 -29.99
CA PHE A 384 4.15 6.24 -28.75
C PHE A 384 4.65 5.29 -27.68
N GLU A 385 5.46 5.80 -26.77
CA GLU A 385 6.05 5.05 -25.67
C GLU A 385 5.11 5.00 -24.47
N VAL A 386 5.03 3.83 -23.82
CA VAL A 386 4.33 3.64 -22.55
C VAL A 386 5.33 3.07 -21.54
N THR A 387 5.64 3.85 -20.51
CA THR A 387 6.55 3.47 -19.43
C THR A 387 5.75 3.02 -18.21
N VAL A 388 6.13 1.87 -17.65
CA VAL A 388 5.59 1.31 -16.39
C VAL A 388 6.70 1.26 -15.34
N PRO A 389 6.88 2.31 -14.52
CA PRO A 389 7.91 2.36 -13.48
C PRO A 389 7.49 1.57 -12.23
N ASN A 390 8.48 1.07 -11.47
CA ASN A 390 8.23 0.44 -10.18
C ASN A 390 7.82 1.48 -9.13
N ARG A 391 6.87 1.14 -8.27
CA ARG A 391 6.52 1.90 -7.07
C ARG A 391 7.29 1.34 -5.89
N ALA A 392 7.86 2.23 -5.08
CA ALA A 392 8.51 1.82 -3.84
C ALA A 392 7.51 1.17 -2.87
N PRO A 393 7.96 0.25 -2.01
CA PRO A 393 7.13 -0.29 -0.93
C PRO A 393 6.57 0.83 -0.04
N ALA A 394 5.41 0.59 0.56
CA ALA A 394 4.75 1.53 1.48
C ALA A 394 4.67 0.95 2.91
N VAL A 395 4.65 1.84 3.90
CA VAL A 395 4.33 1.48 5.30
C VAL A 395 2.80 1.37 5.43
N ALA A 396 2.32 0.18 5.78
CA ALA A 396 0.90 -0.08 6.00
C ALA A 396 0.49 -0.06 7.49
N ILE A 397 1.36 -0.56 8.39
CA ILE A 397 1.09 -0.60 9.83
C ILE A 397 2.30 -0.06 10.61
N THR A 398 2.06 0.86 11.54
CA THR A 398 3.11 1.44 12.38
C THR A 398 3.41 0.61 13.63
N PHE A 399 4.68 0.60 14.05
CA PHE A 399 5.14 -0.01 15.29
C PHE A 399 5.04 0.99 16.44
N PRO A 400 4.40 0.64 17.57
CA PRO A 400 4.53 1.42 18.79
C PRO A 400 5.93 1.23 19.40
N ALA A 401 6.34 2.18 20.25
CA ALA A 401 7.52 2.01 21.10
C ALA A 401 7.36 0.78 22.01
N GLN A 402 8.48 0.14 22.34
CA GLN A 402 8.53 -1.11 23.10
C GLN A 402 9.29 -0.89 24.41
N ASP A 403 8.64 -1.16 25.54
CA ASP A 403 9.30 -1.25 26.84
C ASP A 403 9.70 -2.71 27.09
N LEU A 404 11.00 -2.98 27.21
CA LEU A 404 11.57 -4.29 27.50
C LEU A 404 12.44 -4.23 28.75
N PHE A 405 12.77 -5.38 29.33
CA PHE A 405 13.71 -5.47 30.44
C PHE A 405 15.09 -5.93 30.00
N LYS A 406 16.08 -5.98 30.92
CA LYS A 406 17.40 -6.53 30.62
C LYS A 406 17.30 -8.02 30.28
N ARG A 407 18.17 -8.49 29.36
CA ARG A 407 18.26 -9.89 28.91
C ARG A 407 16.94 -10.48 28.38
N ASP A 408 16.04 -9.61 27.90
CA ASP A 408 14.70 -9.93 27.43
C ASP A 408 14.70 -10.17 25.90
N SER A 409 13.61 -10.72 25.37
CA SER A 409 13.44 -10.91 23.93
C SER A 409 12.02 -10.70 23.45
N LEU A 410 11.88 -9.83 22.45
CA LEU A 410 10.63 -9.52 21.77
C LEU A 410 10.61 -10.16 20.38
N HIS A 411 9.47 -10.74 20.01
CA HIS A 411 9.19 -11.24 18.67
C HIS A 411 8.01 -10.45 18.09
N LEU A 412 8.24 -9.77 16.96
CA LEU A 412 7.21 -9.07 16.19
C LEU A 412 7.09 -9.73 14.82
N ASP A 413 5.86 -10.02 14.38
CA ASP A 413 5.62 -10.40 12.98
C ASP A 413 5.56 -9.13 12.13
N LEU A 414 6.34 -9.07 11.06
CA LEU A 414 6.37 -7.96 10.11
C LEU A 414 5.36 -8.14 8.97
N ALA A 415 4.63 -9.27 8.93
CA ALA A 415 3.59 -9.50 7.94
C ALA A 415 2.54 -8.37 7.94
N GLY A 416 2.32 -7.76 6.77
CA GLY A 416 1.38 -6.63 6.62
C GLY A 416 1.84 -5.28 7.17
N HIS A 417 3.04 -5.17 7.79
CA HIS A 417 3.58 -3.87 8.19
C HIS A 417 4.11 -3.05 7.01
N PHE A 418 4.56 -3.73 5.97
CA PHE A 418 4.94 -3.16 4.68
C PHE A 418 4.12 -3.84 3.59
N THR A 419 3.71 -3.07 2.60
CA THR A 419 2.94 -3.53 1.43
C THR A 419 3.52 -2.90 0.20
N ASP A 420 3.65 -3.69 -0.86
CA ASP A 420 4.07 -3.18 -2.15
C ASP A 420 2.85 -2.82 -3.02
N PRO A 421 2.77 -1.60 -3.59
CA PRO A 421 1.66 -1.22 -4.48
C PRO A 421 1.58 -2.06 -5.76
N ASP A 422 2.71 -2.60 -6.24
CA ASP A 422 2.81 -3.45 -7.43
C ASP A 422 2.69 -4.94 -7.06
N GLY A 423 2.55 -5.27 -5.77
CA GLY A 423 2.40 -6.64 -5.27
C GLY A 423 3.70 -7.44 -5.21
N ASP A 424 4.85 -6.77 -5.31
CA ASP A 424 6.17 -7.39 -5.32
C ASP A 424 6.58 -8.01 -3.97
N SER A 425 7.47 -9.00 -4.03
CA SER A 425 7.97 -9.69 -2.85
C SER A 425 9.05 -8.88 -2.13
N LEU A 426 8.76 -8.46 -0.89
CA LEU A 426 9.63 -7.59 -0.11
C LEU A 426 10.76 -8.34 0.63
N THR A 427 11.99 -7.84 0.49
CA THR A 427 13.12 -8.22 1.33
C THR A 427 13.18 -7.32 2.56
N LEU A 428 13.19 -7.91 3.76
CA LEU A 428 13.14 -7.18 5.02
C LEU A 428 14.49 -7.20 5.74
N ALA A 429 14.97 -6.03 6.16
CA ALA A 429 16.18 -5.85 6.97
C ALA A 429 15.88 -5.01 8.22
N ALA A 430 16.55 -5.30 9.35
CA ALA A 430 16.47 -4.50 10.57
C ALA A 430 17.86 -4.10 11.05
N VAL A 431 17.98 -2.87 11.56
CA VAL A 431 19.21 -2.33 12.15
C VAL A 431 18.86 -1.64 13.47
N SER A 432 19.64 -1.90 14.51
CA SER A 432 19.58 -1.17 15.78
C SER A 432 20.56 0.00 15.77
N SER A 433 20.16 1.14 16.32
CA SER A 433 21.05 2.28 16.56
C SER A 433 22.14 1.98 17.61
N ASP A 434 21.87 1.04 18.51
CA ASP A 434 22.84 0.54 19.50
C ASP A 434 22.70 -0.99 19.61
N GLY A 435 23.53 -1.70 18.85
CA GLY A 435 23.63 -3.17 18.89
C GLY A 435 24.24 -3.73 20.18
N GLY A 436 24.84 -2.89 21.02
CA GLY A 436 25.33 -3.26 22.36
C GLY A 436 24.22 -3.25 23.42
N LEU A 437 23.21 -2.39 23.25
CA LEU A 437 22.01 -2.34 24.07
C LEU A 437 20.91 -3.31 23.60
N ALA A 438 20.61 -3.30 22.29
CA ALA A 438 19.58 -4.15 21.70
C ALA A 438 19.98 -4.63 20.30
N THR A 439 20.02 -5.94 20.10
CA THR A 439 20.21 -6.54 18.77
C THR A 439 18.87 -6.75 18.10
N ALA A 440 18.82 -6.56 16.78
CA ALA A 440 17.63 -6.80 15.95
C ALA A 440 18.00 -7.71 14.78
N THR A 441 17.27 -8.81 14.60
CA THR A 441 17.45 -9.76 13.50
C THR A 441 16.11 -10.20 12.94
N ILE A 442 16.00 -10.35 11.62
CA ILE A 442 14.79 -10.85 10.96
C ILE A 442 15.03 -12.29 10.51
N THR A 443 14.03 -13.15 10.67
CA THR A 443 14.00 -14.49 10.08
C THR A 443 12.63 -14.72 9.45
N ARG A 444 12.59 -14.86 8.12
CA ARG A 444 11.35 -14.77 7.32
C ARG A 444 10.65 -13.44 7.57
N THR A 445 9.47 -13.43 8.18
CA THR A 445 8.76 -12.20 8.56
C THR A 445 8.94 -11.82 10.03
N THR A 446 9.54 -12.67 10.87
CA THR A 446 9.64 -12.40 12.32
C THR A 446 10.88 -11.57 12.64
N LEU A 447 10.67 -10.33 13.10
CA LEU A 447 11.68 -9.53 13.77
C LEU A 447 11.86 -10.05 15.20
N THR A 448 13.09 -10.38 15.55
CA THR A 448 13.51 -10.71 16.92
C THR A 448 14.39 -9.58 17.43
N VAL A 449 13.98 -8.94 18.52
CA VAL A 449 14.80 -8.00 19.28
C VAL A 449 15.27 -8.69 20.55
N ARG A 450 16.56 -8.61 20.88
CA ARG A 450 17.12 -9.12 22.15
C ARG A 450 17.89 -8.01 22.85
N THR A 451 17.59 -7.77 24.12
CA THR A 451 18.24 -6.73 24.93
C THR A 451 19.43 -7.30 25.70
N ALA A 452 20.41 -6.43 25.96
CA ALA A 452 21.58 -6.75 26.77
C ALA A 452 21.30 -6.59 28.28
N ALA A 453 22.35 -6.77 29.09
CA ALA A 453 22.33 -6.60 30.54
C ALA A 453 22.48 -5.13 31.00
N ILE A 454 22.05 -4.17 30.19
CA ILE A 454 22.19 -2.73 30.43
C ILE A 454 20.88 -1.99 30.15
N THR A 455 20.64 -0.88 30.85
CA THR A 455 19.48 0.00 30.63
C THR A 455 19.81 1.10 29.62
N GLY A 456 18.82 1.54 28.85
CA GLY A 456 18.98 2.64 27.90
C GLY A 456 17.85 2.67 26.87
N GLU A 457 18.04 3.42 25.78
CA GLU A 457 17.11 3.44 24.65
C GLU A 457 17.85 3.18 23.33
N ALA A 458 17.31 2.31 22.48
CA ALA A 458 17.77 2.07 21.12
C ALA A 458 16.63 2.27 20.13
N THR A 459 16.92 2.78 18.94
CA THR A 459 15.97 2.85 17.84
C THR A 459 16.20 1.68 16.89
N ILE A 460 15.17 0.85 16.70
CA ILE A 460 15.18 -0.21 15.69
C ILE A 460 14.57 0.34 14.41
N THR A 461 15.34 0.34 13.32
CA THR A 461 14.87 0.70 11.98
C THR A 461 14.67 -0.56 11.15
N VAL A 462 13.44 -0.77 10.68
CA VAL A 462 13.09 -1.82 9.72
C VAL A 462 13.01 -1.19 8.33
N THR A 463 13.67 -1.82 7.36
CA THR A 463 13.64 -1.46 5.94
C THR A 463 13.00 -2.60 5.16
N ALA A 464 12.04 -2.29 4.30
CA ALA A 464 11.49 -3.20 3.31
C ALA A 464 11.90 -2.71 1.93
N THR A 465 12.53 -3.60 1.15
CA THR A 465 13.08 -3.33 -0.18
C THR A 465 12.41 -4.23 -1.21
N ASP A 466 11.99 -3.66 -2.33
CA ASP A 466 11.44 -4.41 -3.48
C ASP A 466 12.56 -5.04 -4.33
N PRO A 467 12.25 -5.84 -5.37
CA PRO A 467 13.23 -6.34 -6.32
C PRO A 467 13.91 -5.25 -7.18
N GLY A 468 13.39 -4.02 -7.19
CA GLY A 468 13.91 -2.85 -7.91
C GLY A 468 14.83 -1.93 -7.08
N ASP A 469 15.27 -2.39 -5.90
CA ASP A 469 16.08 -1.65 -4.91
C ASP A 469 15.43 -0.38 -4.30
N LEU A 470 14.14 -0.12 -4.55
CA LEU A 470 13.40 0.94 -3.84
C LEU A 470 12.97 0.42 -2.46
N SER A 471 12.81 1.33 -1.47
CA SER A 471 12.52 0.90 -0.11
C SER A 471 11.67 1.86 0.72
N ALA A 472 10.79 1.29 1.55
CA ALA A 472 10.21 1.96 2.71
C ALA A 472 11.01 1.67 3.97
N ARG A 473 11.00 2.63 4.90
CA ARG A 473 11.65 2.51 6.21
C ARG A 473 10.71 2.95 7.31
N GLN A 474 10.79 2.28 8.44
CA GLN A 474 10.06 2.66 9.64
C GLN A 474 10.94 2.38 10.88
N SER A 475 10.80 3.21 11.90
CA SER A 475 11.61 3.11 13.11
C SER A 475 10.75 3.19 14.38
N PHE A 476 11.07 2.38 15.37
CA PHE A 476 10.48 2.45 16.71
C PHE A 476 11.55 2.41 17.80
N THR A 477 11.25 3.00 18.95
CA THR A 477 12.14 2.98 20.12
C THR A 477 11.93 1.73 20.94
N VAL A 478 13.03 1.14 21.42
CA VAL A 478 13.09 0.08 22.43
C VAL A 478 13.75 0.69 23.67
N THR A 479 12.99 0.82 24.75
CA THR A 479 13.47 1.31 26.05
C THR A 479 13.72 0.11 26.95
N VAL A 480 14.97 -0.09 27.34
CA VAL A 480 15.41 -1.21 28.20
C VAL A 480 15.46 -0.76 29.65
N ARG A 481 14.59 -1.34 30.48
CA ARG A 481 14.41 -1.03 31.90
C ARG A 481 15.00 -2.11 32.80
N ASN A 482 15.13 -1.79 34.08
CA ASN A 482 15.57 -2.70 35.13
C ASN A 482 14.36 -3.16 35.97
N ARG A 483 14.26 -4.46 36.27
CA ARG A 483 13.33 -5.01 37.26
C ARG A 483 14.00 -5.01 38.63
N ALA A 484 13.30 -4.51 39.64
CA ALA A 484 13.79 -4.59 41.01
C ALA A 484 13.90 -6.05 41.46
N PRO A 485 14.82 -6.37 42.40
CA PRO A 485 14.88 -7.65 43.08
C PRO A 485 13.53 -8.01 43.70
N VAL A 486 13.25 -9.31 43.84
CA VAL A 486 12.04 -9.84 44.49
C VAL A 486 12.42 -10.82 45.58
N ALA A 487 11.62 -10.86 46.65
CA ALA A 487 11.74 -11.91 47.67
C ALA A 487 10.98 -13.16 47.20
N THR A 488 11.68 -14.28 47.04
CA THR A 488 11.14 -15.52 46.46
C THR A 488 10.66 -16.53 47.50
N SER A 489 11.18 -16.45 48.72
CA SER A 489 10.78 -17.29 49.86
C SER A 489 11.03 -16.55 51.17
N ALA A 490 10.41 -16.99 52.27
CA ALA A 490 10.63 -16.40 53.59
C ALA A 490 11.95 -16.90 54.22
N ILE A 491 12.77 -15.98 54.74
CA ILE A 491 13.85 -16.26 55.67
C ILE A 491 13.22 -16.78 56.97
N PRO A 492 13.60 -17.98 57.47
CA PRO A 492 13.03 -18.53 58.70
C PRO A 492 13.39 -17.72 59.95
N ASP A 493 12.45 -17.67 60.90
CA ASP A 493 12.68 -17.14 62.24
C ASP A 493 13.79 -17.92 62.98
N LEU A 494 14.43 -17.26 63.94
CA LEU A 494 15.69 -17.70 64.52
C LEU A 494 15.69 -17.63 66.06
N THR A 495 15.75 -18.79 66.71
CA THR A 495 16.04 -18.88 68.15
C THR A 495 17.55 -19.03 68.39
N LEU A 496 18.09 -18.29 69.36
CA LEU A 496 19.49 -18.33 69.81
C LEU A 496 19.57 -18.29 71.34
N ASN A 497 20.67 -18.75 71.92
CA ASN A 497 20.98 -18.45 73.32
C ASN A 497 21.79 -17.14 73.42
N GLU A 498 21.74 -16.47 74.58
CA GLU A 498 22.59 -15.31 74.87
C GLU A 498 24.07 -15.59 74.53
N ARG A 499 24.76 -14.58 74.01
CA ARG A 499 26.17 -14.58 73.57
C ARG A 499 26.49 -15.48 72.36
N THR A 500 25.60 -16.38 71.93
CA THR A 500 25.77 -17.22 70.73
C THR A 500 25.50 -16.46 69.43
N SER A 501 25.93 -17.01 68.29
CA SER A 501 25.67 -16.43 66.96
C SER A 501 25.40 -17.50 65.91
N ARG A 502 24.56 -17.18 64.92
CA ARG A 502 24.26 -18.04 63.78
C ARG A 502 24.39 -17.27 62.48
N THR A 503 24.99 -17.95 61.49
CA THR A 503 25.09 -17.49 60.11
C THR A 503 23.89 -18.01 59.32
N LEU A 504 23.23 -17.13 58.57
CA LEU A 504 22.13 -17.45 57.68
C LEU A 504 22.49 -17.05 56.25
N GLY A 505 22.28 -17.94 55.28
CA GLY A 505 22.40 -17.61 53.86
C GLY A 505 21.13 -16.89 53.40
N VAL A 506 21.24 -15.64 52.99
CA VAL A 506 20.06 -14.84 52.57
C VAL A 506 19.83 -14.88 51.06
N SER A 507 20.85 -15.22 50.27
CA SER A 507 20.72 -15.25 48.81
C SER A 507 19.69 -16.22 48.23
N PRO A 508 19.31 -17.37 48.84
CA PRO A 508 18.23 -18.20 48.29
C PRO A 508 16.82 -17.60 48.47
N HIS A 509 16.70 -16.51 49.25
CA HIS A 509 15.42 -15.87 49.57
C HIS A 509 15.12 -14.64 48.71
N PHE A 510 16.07 -14.22 47.88
CA PHE A 510 15.94 -13.11 46.95
C PHE A 510 16.39 -13.54 45.55
N GLU A 511 15.67 -13.10 44.53
CA GLU A 511 16.04 -13.30 43.13
C GLU A 511 15.96 -11.95 42.41
N ASP A 512 16.89 -11.71 41.49
CA ASP A 512 16.81 -10.59 40.58
C ASP A 512 16.18 -11.06 39.26
N PRO A 513 15.01 -10.55 38.83
CA PRO A 513 14.35 -11.01 37.61
C PRO A 513 15.13 -10.74 36.32
N ASP A 514 16.09 -9.81 36.34
CA ASP A 514 17.01 -9.56 35.24
C ASP A 514 18.27 -10.45 35.32
N GLY A 515 18.50 -11.13 36.45
CA GLY A 515 19.68 -11.96 36.71
C GLY A 515 20.92 -11.17 37.16
N ASP A 516 20.73 -9.96 37.69
CA ASP A 516 21.82 -9.12 38.17
C ASP A 516 22.31 -9.50 39.59
N PRO A 517 23.60 -9.27 39.90
CA PRO A 517 24.19 -9.69 41.16
C PRO A 517 23.71 -8.80 42.32
N LEU A 518 23.05 -9.44 43.29
CA LEU A 518 22.49 -8.77 44.47
C LEU A 518 23.54 -8.47 45.54
N THR A 519 23.48 -7.25 46.08
CA THR A 519 24.14 -6.86 47.33
C THR A 519 23.15 -6.96 48.50
N TYR A 520 23.62 -7.17 49.74
CA TYR A 520 22.74 -7.29 50.92
C TYR A 520 23.12 -6.28 52.00
N THR A 521 22.12 -5.66 52.63
CA THR A 521 22.22 -4.97 53.92
C THR A 521 21.32 -5.67 54.94
N ALA A 522 21.61 -5.50 56.24
CA ALA A 522 20.79 -6.07 57.30
C ALA A 522 20.81 -5.21 58.55
N GLU A 523 19.64 -4.99 59.15
CA GLU A 523 19.45 -4.14 60.33
C GLU A 523 18.64 -4.88 61.40
N SER A 524 18.88 -4.55 62.68
CA SER A 524 18.13 -5.10 63.81
C SER A 524 17.25 -4.02 64.44
N SER A 525 15.97 -4.34 64.64
CA SER A 525 15.03 -3.47 65.36
C SER A 525 15.42 -3.25 66.83
N ASN A 526 16.23 -4.16 67.41
CA ASN A 526 16.68 -4.05 68.80
C ASN A 526 18.08 -4.65 68.99
N THR A 527 19.11 -3.83 68.79
CA THR A 527 20.53 -4.19 68.96
C THR A 527 20.93 -4.56 70.40
N ARG A 528 20.07 -4.29 71.40
CA ARG A 528 20.29 -4.74 72.79
C ARG A 528 19.90 -6.21 73.01
N VAL A 529 19.05 -6.76 72.15
CA VAL A 529 18.62 -8.17 72.17
C VAL A 529 19.42 -8.98 71.15
N ALA A 530 19.44 -8.56 69.89
CA ALA A 530 20.18 -9.23 68.83
C ALA A 530 20.91 -8.22 67.93
N THR A 531 22.18 -8.48 67.65
CA THR A 531 22.96 -7.70 66.66
C THR A 531 23.08 -8.48 65.36
N VAL A 532 23.12 -7.78 64.23
CA VAL A 532 23.33 -8.38 62.90
C VAL A 532 24.48 -7.67 62.20
N ARG A 533 25.22 -8.41 61.38
CA ARG A 533 26.14 -7.87 60.37
C ARG A 533 26.07 -8.69 59.10
N VAL A 534 26.32 -8.07 57.95
CA VAL A 534 26.43 -8.77 56.67
C VAL A 534 27.85 -9.29 56.49
N ALA A 535 27.96 -10.53 56.02
CA ALA A 535 29.18 -11.20 55.59
C ALA A 535 28.86 -11.90 54.27
N HIS A 536 28.81 -11.11 53.19
CA HIS A 536 28.18 -11.44 51.92
C HIS A 536 28.60 -12.83 51.37
N PRO A 537 27.67 -13.73 50.95
CA PRO A 537 26.21 -13.57 50.81
C PRO A 537 25.39 -13.95 52.07
N TYR A 538 26.01 -13.95 53.25
CA TYR A 538 25.38 -14.33 54.52
C TYR A 538 25.06 -13.12 55.42
N VAL A 539 24.14 -13.31 56.35
CA VAL A 539 23.99 -12.45 57.53
C VAL A 539 24.39 -13.24 58.78
N ILE A 540 25.08 -12.59 59.71
CA ILE A 540 25.49 -13.18 60.99
C ILE A 540 24.73 -12.47 62.09
N VAL A 541 23.80 -13.18 62.72
CA VAL A 541 23.01 -12.72 63.86
C VAL A 541 23.67 -13.21 65.15
N ARG A 542 23.78 -12.35 66.16
CA ARG A 542 24.33 -12.68 67.48
C ARG A 542 23.34 -12.27 68.58
N GLY A 543 22.98 -13.22 69.43
CA GLY A 543 22.20 -12.98 70.64
C GLY A 543 23.03 -12.22 71.67
N VAL A 544 22.46 -11.15 72.23
CA VAL A 544 23.11 -10.24 73.19
C VAL A 544 22.47 -10.36 74.57
N ARG A 545 21.13 -10.40 74.63
CA ARG A 545 20.33 -10.52 75.85
C ARG A 545 19.00 -11.17 75.52
N GLN A 546 18.42 -11.89 76.48
CA GLN A 546 17.08 -12.45 76.41
C GLN A 546 16.04 -11.43 75.92
N GLY A 547 15.17 -11.88 75.02
CA GLY A 547 14.08 -11.08 74.45
C GLY A 547 13.90 -11.32 72.96
N GLU A 548 13.08 -10.48 72.33
CA GLU A 548 12.79 -10.54 70.89
C GLU A 548 13.35 -9.34 70.13
N ALA A 549 13.80 -9.59 68.91
CA ALA A 549 14.20 -8.60 67.91
C ALA A 549 13.68 -9.03 66.53
N VAL A 550 13.65 -8.10 65.58
CA VAL A 550 13.35 -8.39 64.17
C VAL A 550 14.56 -7.96 63.36
N ILE A 551 15.01 -8.84 62.48
CA ILE A 551 16.09 -8.54 61.53
C ILE A 551 15.46 -8.31 60.16
N THR A 552 15.66 -7.12 59.60
CA THR A 552 15.28 -6.80 58.22
C THR A 552 16.52 -6.93 57.35
N VAL A 553 16.43 -7.75 56.30
CA VAL A 553 17.45 -7.92 55.25
C VAL A 553 16.93 -7.27 53.98
N THR A 554 17.74 -6.41 53.37
CA THR A 554 17.44 -5.78 52.08
C THR A 554 18.42 -6.28 51.03
N ALA A 555 17.90 -6.77 49.91
CA ALA A 555 18.64 -7.12 48.71
C ALA A 555 18.54 -5.98 47.70
N THR A 556 19.68 -5.52 47.18
CA THR A 556 19.77 -4.37 46.28
C THR A 556 20.60 -4.73 45.05
N ASP A 557 20.07 -4.45 43.86
CA ASP A 557 20.75 -4.65 42.57
C ASP A 557 21.84 -3.59 42.30
N PRO A 558 22.63 -3.71 41.21
CA PRO A 558 23.67 -2.73 40.88
C PRO A 558 23.16 -1.34 40.45
N VAL A 559 21.86 -1.16 40.17
CA VAL A 559 21.27 0.15 39.82
C VAL A 559 20.53 0.81 41.00
N GLY A 560 20.46 0.14 42.14
CA GLY A 560 19.91 0.65 43.40
C GLY A 560 18.45 0.30 43.67
N ALA A 561 17.80 -0.54 42.85
CA ALA A 561 16.46 -1.04 43.19
C ALA A 561 16.57 -2.24 44.14
N SER A 562 15.55 -2.43 44.99
CA SER A 562 15.68 -3.34 46.13
C SER A 562 14.37 -4.00 46.57
N ALA A 563 14.48 -5.22 47.12
CA ALA A 563 13.45 -5.85 47.94
C ALA A 563 13.96 -6.08 49.37
N ALA A 564 13.07 -6.01 50.35
CA ALA A 564 13.39 -6.27 51.75
C ALA A 564 12.48 -7.34 52.34
N GLN A 565 13.00 -8.09 53.30
CA GLN A 565 12.27 -9.09 54.06
C GLN A 565 12.74 -9.12 55.51
N ALA A 566 11.82 -9.39 56.44
CA ALA A 566 12.11 -9.43 57.85
C ALA A 566 11.82 -10.81 58.44
N PHE A 567 12.60 -11.21 59.44
CA PHE A 567 12.39 -12.42 60.25
C PHE A 567 12.59 -12.13 61.74
N ALA A 568 11.90 -12.86 62.60
CA ALA A 568 11.99 -12.72 64.05
C ALA A 568 13.23 -13.43 64.61
N VAL A 569 13.79 -12.87 65.67
CA VAL A 569 14.89 -13.43 66.44
C VAL A 569 14.52 -13.45 67.91
N THR A 570 14.43 -14.65 68.48
CA THR A 570 14.23 -14.86 69.93
C THR A 570 15.57 -15.25 70.54
N VAL A 571 15.91 -14.61 71.66
CA VAL A 571 17.12 -14.92 72.43
C VAL A 571 16.72 -15.45 73.80
N ASP A 572 17.25 -16.61 74.16
CA ASP A 572 16.99 -17.33 75.41
C ASP A 572 18.21 -17.36 76.35
N ARG A 573 17.97 -17.62 77.64
CA ARG A 573 19.05 -17.86 78.63
C ARG A 573 19.45 -19.33 78.65
N PRO A 574 20.76 -19.65 78.82
CA PRO A 574 21.21 -21.03 79.01
C PRO A 574 20.76 -21.60 80.37
N ILE A 575 20.72 -22.93 80.47
CA ILE A 575 20.53 -23.69 81.71
C ILE A 575 21.92 -23.98 82.29
N MET A 576 22.11 -23.72 83.58
CA MET A 576 23.34 -23.93 84.37
C MET A 576 23.06 -25.00 85.43
N ASN A 577 23.96 -25.95 85.71
CA ASN A 577 23.64 -27.17 86.46
C ASN A 577 24.34 -27.23 87.81
N PHE A 578 23.58 -27.07 88.91
CA PHE A 578 24.15 -27.13 90.25
C PHE A 578 24.93 -28.43 90.55
N ASN A 579 26.19 -28.30 90.96
CA ASN A 579 27.07 -29.41 91.32
C ASN A 579 27.19 -29.59 92.85
N ILE A 580 27.47 -30.82 93.29
CA ILE A 580 27.91 -31.11 94.65
C ILE A 580 29.09 -32.06 94.56
N GLY A 581 30.29 -31.54 94.78
CA GLY A 581 31.51 -32.35 94.90
C GLY A 581 31.46 -33.22 96.15
N LEU A 582 31.75 -34.51 96.01
CA LEU A 582 31.66 -35.48 97.11
C LEU A 582 33.02 -36.03 97.51
N GLY A 583 33.35 -35.91 98.79
CA GLY A 583 34.49 -36.59 99.41
C GLY A 583 34.02 -37.69 100.35
N PHE A 584 34.68 -38.85 100.31
CA PHE A 584 34.41 -39.96 101.21
C PHE A 584 35.66 -40.32 101.99
N ALA A 585 35.57 -40.32 103.33
CA ALA A 585 36.63 -40.84 104.18
C ALA A 585 36.68 -42.38 104.11
N ALA A 586 37.84 -42.97 104.38
CA ALA A 586 38.05 -44.42 104.28
C ALA A 586 37.21 -45.28 105.25
N SER A 587 36.44 -44.68 106.17
CA SER A 587 35.46 -45.38 107.00
C SER A 587 34.05 -45.49 106.39
N VAL A 588 33.80 -44.82 105.27
CA VAL A 588 32.54 -44.96 104.50
C VAL A 588 32.63 -46.20 103.61
N THR A 589 31.56 -47.00 103.57
CA THR A 589 31.45 -48.17 102.68
C THR A 589 30.85 -47.79 101.33
N ALA A 590 31.19 -48.51 100.25
CA ALA A 590 30.63 -48.28 98.91
C ALA A 590 29.07 -48.34 98.86
N SER A 591 28.43 -49.04 99.79
CA SER A 591 26.97 -49.02 99.99
C SER A 591 26.46 -47.67 100.51
N GLN A 592 27.17 -47.06 101.46
CA GLN A 592 26.86 -45.74 102.03
C GLN A 592 27.23 -44.63 101.04
N GLU A 593 28.38 -44.69 100.37
CA GLU A 593 28.78 -43.74 99.30
C GLU A 593 27.68 -43.56 98.27
N ARG A 594 27.05 -44.65 97.82
CA ARG A 594 25.94 -44.61 96.86
C ARG A 594 24.69 -43.95 97.43
N VAL A 595 24.38 -44.12 98.72
CA VAL A 595 23.24 -43.47 99.37
C VAL A 595 23.49 -41.96 99.51
N PHE A 596 24.69 -41.58 99.96
CA PHE A 596 25.13 -40.19 100.07
C PHE A 596 25.17 -39.50 98.69
N SER A 597 25.66 -40.19 97.65
CA SER A 597 25.62 -39.69 96.27
C SER A 597 24.19 -39.48 95.75
N ASN A 598 23.26 -40.35 96.12
CA ASN A 598 21.84 -40.19 95.76
C ASN A 598 21.17 -39.03 96.51
N ALA A 599 21.60 -38.73 97.73
CA ALA A 599 21.15 -37.58 98.51
C ALA A 599 21.69 -36.26 97.92
N ALA A 600 22.97 -36.20 97.54
CA ALA A 600 23.54 -35.06 96.83
C ALA A 600 22.87 -34.84 95.46
N ALA A 601 22.67 -35.91 94.68
CA ALA A 601 21.97 -35.82 93.40
C ALA A 601 20.50 -35.37 93.53
N TYR A 602 19.86 -35.55 94.70
CA TYR A 602 18.54 -34.95 94.97
C TYR A 602 18.65 -33.42 95.03
N TRP A 603 19.57 -32.90 95.84
CA TRP A 603 19.81 -31.46 95.95
C TRP A 603 20.24 -30.84 94.62
N GLN A 604 21.15 -31.47 93.86
CA GLN A 604 21.54 -31.01 92.52
C GLN A 604 20.34 -30.87 91.55
N ARG A 605 19.36 -31.80 91.59
CA ARG A 605 18.15 -31.70 90.75
C ARG A 605 17.19 -30.61 91.22
N ALA A 606 17.07 -30.41 92.53
CA ALA A 606 16.27 -29.33 93.12
C ALA A 606 16.90 -27.95 92.87
N LEU A 607 18.23 -27.87 92.74
CA LEU A 607 19.01 -26.64 92.60
C LEU A 607 19.48 -26.31 91.18
N ARG A 608 19.14 -27.14 90.17
CA ARG A 608 19.62 -27.13 88.75
C ARG A 608 19.46 -25.84 87.90
N PHE A 609 19.20 -24.71 88.52
CA PHE A 609 19.19 -23.38 87.90
C PHE A 609 20.09 -22.40 88.68
N THR A 610 20.80 -22.91 89.69
CA THR A 610 21.83 -22.22 90.47
C THR A 610 23.18 -22.58 89.86
N GLU A 611 24.09 -21.62 89.84
CA GLU A 611 25.51 -21.84 89.64
C GLU A 611 26.27 -20.74 90.39
N PHE A 612 27.31 -21.13 91.10
CA PHE A 612 28.27 -20.28 91.78
C PHE A 612 29.63 -20.36 91.10
N ASP A 613 30.53 -19.43 91.41
CA ASP A 613 31.88 -19.46 90.85
C ASP A 613 32.66 -20.71 91.33
N ASP A 614 33.25 -21.43 90.37
CA ASP A 614 34.27 -22.47 90.59
C ASP A 614 35.45 -21.90 91.39
N ILE A 615 35.87 -22.58 92.45
CA ILE A 615 37.06 -22.21 93.23
C ILE A 615 38.12 -23.30 93.11
N ALA A 616 39.23 -22.97 92.45
CA ALA A 616 40.42 -23.82 92.41
C ALA A 616 41.11 -23.82 93.80
N VAL A 617 41.32 -25.00 94.38
CA VAL A 617 41.85 -25.16 95.74
C VAL A 617 43.25 -25.78 95.66
N ASN A 618 44.27 -24.95 95.91
CA ASN A 618 45.68 -25.34 95.80
C ASN A 618 46.31 -25.78 97.14
N ALA A 619 45.51 -26.12 98.15
CA ALA A 619 45.97 -26.50 99.48
C ALA A 619 45.00 -27.47 100.18
N THR A 620 45.51 -28.27 101.11
CA THR A 620 44.67 -29.10 102.00
C THR A 620 43.85 -28.21 102.92
N LEU A 621 42.53 -28.34 102.88
CA LEU A 621 41.58 -27.57 103.69
C LEU A 621 41.23 -28.33 104.98
N PRO A 622 41.63 -27.88 106.17
CA PRO A 622 41.20 -28.49 107.42
C PRO A 622 39.76 -28.09 107.75
N CYS A 623 38.94 -29.04 108.20
CA CYS A 623 37.69 -28.76 108.92
C CYS A 623 37.70 -29.45 110.31
N PRO A 624 37.70 -28.68 111.41
CA PRO A 624 37.60 -29.24 112.76
C PRO A 624 36.13 -29.47 113.16
N ILE A 625 35.82 -30.66 113.70
CA ILE A 625 34.49 -31.06 114.17
C ILE A 625 34.61 -32.16 115.25
N ARG A 626 33.86 -32.08 116.36
CA ARG A 626 33.91 -32.97 117.55
C ARG A 626 35.35 -33.27 118.06
N GLY A 627 36.28 -32.32 117.92
CA GLY A 627 37.70 -32.49 118.27
C GLY A 627 38.54 -33.29 117.26
N ILE A 628 37.95 -33.76 116.16
CA ILE A 628 38.62 -34.36 114.99
C ILE A 628 38.91 -33.23 114.00
N THR A 629 40.09 -33.22 113.37
CA THR A 629 40.36 -32.35 112.22
C THR A 629 40.44 -33.18 110.95
N VAL A 630 39.50 -32.98 110.04
CA VAL A 630 39.46 -33.66 108.74
C VAL A 630 40.16 -32.79 107.70
N ASN A 631 41.19 -33.35 107.07
CA ASN A 631 42.00 -32.68 106.06
C ASN A 631 41.47 -33.04 104.66
N ILE A 632 40.91 -32.05 103.98
CA ILE A 632 40.17 -32.24 102.73
C ILE A 632 41.05 -31.80 101.57
N ASN A 633 41.25 -32.70 100.60
CA ASN A 633 42.00 -32.44 99.38
C ASN A 633 41.02 -32.44 98.21
N VAL A 634 40.84 -31.28 97.59
CA VAL A 634 40.01 -31.05 96.40
C VAL A 634 40.80 -30.13 95.47
N GLU A 635 40.79 -30.38 94.16
CA GLU A 635 41.51 -29.55 93.18
C GLU A 635 40.68 -28.33 92.73
N THR A 636 39.38 -28.54 92.55
CA THR A 636 38.39 -27.49 92.26
C THR A 636 37.10 -27.82 93.00
N ILE A 637 36.49 -26.81 93.61
CA ILE A 637 35.12 -26.87 94.12
C ILE A 637 34.23 -26.15 93.11
N ASP A 638 33.55 -26.96 92.32
CA ASP A 638 32.40 -26.56 91.50
C ASP A 638 31.16 -26.58 92.42
N ASP A 639 30.47 -25.44 92.50
CA ASP A 639 29.35 -25.10 93.39
C ASP A 639 29.53 -25.32 94.91
N ILE A 640 29.66 -26.55 95.40
CA ILE A 640 29.88 -26.86 96.82
C ILE A 640 30.51 -28.25 96.99
N ALA A 641 31.36 -28.43 98.00
CA ALA A 641 31.89 -29.73 98.39
C ALA A 641 31.31 -30.23 99.73
N VAL A 642 30.89 -31.49 99.79
CA VAL A 642 30.45 -32.17 101.02
C VAL A 642 31.32 -33.41 101.26
N VAL A 643 31.92 -33.49 102.45
CA VAL A 643 32.73 -34.65 102.85
C VAL A 643 31.96 -35.51 103.87
N PHE A 644 31.93 -36.81 103.64
CA PHE A 644 31.27 -37.80 104.50
C PHE A 644 32.29 -38.64 105.27
N LEU A 645 32.02 -38.86 106.56
CA LEU A 645 32.83 -39.67 107.48
C LEU A 645 31.91 -40.56 108.33
N VAL A 646 32.39 -41.77 108.67
CA VAL A 646 31.78 -42.59 109.74
C VAL A 646 32.73 -42.65 110.95
N ALA A 647 32.30 -42.13 112.08
CA ALA A 647 33.07 -42.05 113.33
C ALA A 647 32.18 -42.40 114.53
N ASP A 648 32.77 -42.59 115.72
CA ASP A 648 31.99 -42.82 116.94
C ASP A 648 31.65 -41.44 117.55
N LEU A 649 30.36 -41.11 117.69
CA LEU A 649 29.87 -39.81 118.18
C LEU A 649 29.49 -39.85 119.67
N ASP A 650 28.57 -40.74 120.05
CA ASP A 650 28.06 -40.93 121.41
C ASP A 650 27.54 -42.35 121.70
N GLY A 651 27.21 -43.14 120.66
CA GLY A 651 26.89 -44.57 120.76
C GLY A 651 25.44 -44.88 120.37
N GLU A 652 25.06 -46.16 120.44
CA GLU A 652 23.78 -46.63 119.88
C GLU A 652 22.55 -45.90 120.48
N GLY A 653 21.83 -45.17 119.63
CA GLY A 653 20.62 -44.41 120.01
C GLY A 653 20.87 -42.98 120.45
N GLY A 654 22.07 -42.44 120.19
CA GLY A 654 22.40 -41.03 120.40
C GLY A 654 22.18 -40.18 119.15
N THR A 655 23.15 -39.31 118.87
CA THR A 655 23.16 -38.39 117.73
C THR A 655 23.53 -39.16 116.46
N ALA A 656 22.56 -39.48 115.60
CA ALA A 656 22.77 -40.35 114.44
C ALA A 656 23.76 -39.81 113.40
N ALA A 657 23.78 -38.50 113.22
CA ALA A 657 24.71 -37.78 112.35
C ALA A 657 24.92 -36.35 112.85
N VAL A 658 25.99 -35.71 112.39
CA VAL A 658 26.32 -34.31 112.68
C VAL A 658 26.90 -33.63 111.44
N ALA A 659 26.35 -32.48 111.06
CA ALA A 659 26.76 -31.66 109.93
C ALA A 659 27.44 -30.35 110.38
N ARG A 660 28.34 -29.85 109.52
CA ARG A 660 28.97 -28.54 109.69
C ARG A 660 29.38 -27.90 108.38
N LEU A 661 29.03 -26.63 108.23
CA LEU A 661 29.60 -25.75 107.20
C LEU A 661 30.99 -25.26 107.65
N CYS A 662 32.01 -25.55 106.85
CA CYS A 662 33.41 -25.26 107.17
C CYS A 662 33.92 -24.01 106.44
N TYR A 663 33.51 -23.82 105.18
CA TYR A 663 33.94 -22.72 104.32
C TYR A 663 32.80 -22.07 103.54
N ILE A 664 32.93 -20.77 103.29
CA ILE A 664 32.06 -19.97 102.41
C ILE A 664 32.89 -19.16 101.39
N ARG A 665 32.26 -18.71 100.30
CA ARG A 665 32.87 -17.82 99.30
C ARG A 665 33.03 -16.40 99.83
N SER A 666 34.06 -15.67 99.36
CA SER A 666 34.24 -14.24 99.65
C SER A 666 33.40 -13.31 98.78
N SER A 667 32.91 -13.79 97.64
CA SER A 667 32.15 -13.01 96.65
C SER A 667 30.74 -12.67 97.12
N ASP A 668 30.05 -13.66 97.71
CA ASP A 668 28.62 -13.62 98.03
C ASP A 668 28.25 -14.29 99.36
N GLU A 669 29.24 -14.75 100.14
CA GLU A 669 29.07 -15.49 101.41
C GLU A 669 28.31 -16.83 101.28
N THR A 670 28.19 -17.38 100.06
CA THR A 670 27.55 -18.68 99.82
C THR A 670 28.35 -19.86 100.40
N PRO A 671 27.67 -20.94 100.83
CA PRO A 671 28.31 -22.20 101.22
C PRO A 671 29.22 -22.76 100.14
N LEU A 672 30.43 -23.17 100.54
CA LEU A 672 31.47 -23.66 99.63
C LEU A 672 31.97 -25.05 100.01
N LEU A 673 32.16 -25.33 101.31
CA LEU A 673 32.58 -26.66 101.75
C LEU A 673 32.06 -26.97 103.15
N GLY A 674 31.51 -28.18 103.33
CA GLY A 674 31.14 -28.71 104.64
C GLY A 674 31.46 -30.20 104.82
N ILE A 675 31.15 -30.69 106.01
CA ILE A 675 31.35 -32.08 106.43
C ILE A 675 30.09 -32.63 107.11
N ALA A 676 29.81 -33.91 106.89
CA ALA A 676 28.79 -34.69 107.58
C ALA A 676 29.42 -35.95 108.18
N ILE A 677 29.22 -36.18 109.48
CA ILE A 677 29.71 -37.36 110.19
C ILE A 677 28.52 -38.18 110.63
N PHE A 678 28.49 -39.46 110.28
CA PHE A 678 27.47 -40.40 110.74
C PHE A 678 28.04 -41.25 111.89
N ASP A 679 27.23 -41.48 112.93
CA ASP A 679 27.64 -42.35 114.04
C ASP A 679 27.78 -43.80 113.59
N ARG A 680 28.89 -44.43 113.99
CA ARG A 680 29.23 -45.80 113.63
C ARG A 680 28.30 -46.84 114.29
N ALA A 681 27.78 -46.57 115.49
CA ALA A 681 26.86 -47.50 116.14
C ALA A 681 25.48 -47.47 115.49
N ASP A 682 25.03 -46.31 115.00
CA ASP A 682 23.70 -46.14 114.43
C ASP A 682 23.59 -46.34 112.91
N ILE A 683 24.61 -46.00 112.12
CA ILE A 683 24.51 -45.97 110.63
C ILE A 683 24.01 -47.28 110.00
N ASP A 684 24.43 -48.43 110.54
CA ASP A 684 24.03 -49.74 110.03
C ASP A 684 22.57 -50.10 110.40
N ARG A 685 22.06 -49.59 111.51
CA ARG A 685 20.66 -49.74 111.94
C ARG A 685 19.75 -48.85 111.10
N ILE A 686 20.14 -47.58 110.92
CA ILE A 686 19.52 -46.61 110.00
C ILE A 686 19.43 -47.17 108.57
N ALA A 687 20.52 -47.76 108.07
CA ALA A 687 20.56 -48.34 106.73
C ALA A 687 19.59 -49.52 106.55
N ARG A 688 19.40 -50.35 107.59
CA ARG A 688 18.43 -51.46 107.58
C ARG A 688 16.97 -50.99 107.66
N ALA A 689 16.71 -49.91 108.39
CA ALA A 689 15.39 -49.29 108.49
C ALA A 689 14.97 -48.55 107.20
N GLY A 690 15.95 -48.11 106.39
CA GLY A 690 15.75 -47.45 105.10
C GLY A 690 15.96 -45.93 105.13
N ASN A 691 16.06 -45.32 106.31
CA ASN A 691 16.13 -43.87 106.48
C ASN A 691 17.48 -43.24 106.11
N LEU A 692 18.54 -44.02 105.82
CA LEU A 692 19.89 -43.47 105.55
C LEU A 692 19.92 -42.43 104.40
N ARG A 693 19.03 -42.56 103.40
CA ARG A 693 18.90 -41.54 102.34
C ARG A 693 18.39 -40.22 102.91
N GLU A 694 17.35 -40.27 103.74
CA GLU A 694 16.67 -39.09 104.26
C GLU A 694 17.61 -38.33 105.19
N ILE A 695 18.25 -39.02 106.14
CA ILE A 695 19.28 -38.41 107.01
C ILE A 695 20.43 -37.83 106.17
N ALA A 696 20.88 -38.50 105.10
CA ALA A 696 21.87 -37.90 104.21
C ALA A 696 21.39 -36.66 103.43
N ILE A 697 20.09 -36.51 103.15
CA ILE A 697 19.53 -35.27 102.58
C ILE A 697 19.47 -34.18 103.66
N HIS A 698 19.17 -34.54 104.91
CA HIS A 698 19.17 -33.67 106.10
C HIS A 698 20.55 -33.06 106.37
N GLU A 699 21.60 -33.89 106.51
CA GLU A 699 22.97 -33.41 106.74
C GLU A 699 23.46 -32.46 105.62
N ILE A 700 23.15 -32.81 104.35
CA ILE A 700 23.49 -31.95 103.22
C ILE A 700 22.72 -30.63 103.28
N ALA A 701 21.48 -30.60 103.78
CA ALA A 701 20.72 -29.37 103.94
C ALA A 701 21.41 -28.38 104.88
N HIS A 702 21.94 -28.85 106.01
CA HIS A 702 22.73 -28.02 106.93
C HIS A 702 24.02 -27.50 106.28
N VAL A 703 24.73 -28.34 105.50
CA VAL A 703 25.91 -27.90 104.74
C VAL A 703 25.54 -26.88 103.64
N LEU A 704 24.41 -27.06 102.97
CA LEU A 704 23.85 -26.09 102.00
C LEU A 704 23.32 -24.80 102.67
N GLY A 705 23.30 -24.73 104.00
CA GLY A 705 23.02 -23.52 104.77
C GLY A 705 21.63 -23.45 105.42
N PHE A 706 21.00 -24.58 105.67
CA PHE A 706 19.81 -24.67 106.52
C PHE A 706 20.16 -24.51 108.01
N GLY A 707 19.38 -23.72 108.74
CA GLY A 707 19.59 -23.41 110.16
C GLY A 707 20.22 -22.03 110.44
N SER A 708 20.46 -21.75 111.72
CA SER A 708 20.75 -20.41 112.28
C SER A 708 21.82 -19.60 111.53
N GLY A 709 22.97 -20.17 111.20
CA GLY A 709 24.10 -19.41 110.64
C GLY A 709 23.72 -18.54 109.42
N PRO A 710 23.34 -19.13 108.28
CA PRO A 710 22.89 -18.38 107.11
C PRO A 710 21.51 -17.73 107.30
N TRP A 711 20.59 -18.35 108.05
CA TRP A 711 19.27 -17.76 108.29
C TRP A 711 19.33 -16.44 109.07
N LEU A 712 20.21 -16.33 110.08
CA LEU A 712 20.43 -15.09 110.85
C LEU A 712 21.09 -14.02 109.98
N ARG A 713 22.11 -14.37 109.19
CA ARG A 713 22.79 -13.43 108.26
C ARG A 713 21.84 -12.90 107.17
N SER A 714 20.97 -13.75 106.63
CA SER A 714 19.93 -13.33 105.67
C SER A 714 18.69 -12.72 106.35
N GLY A 715 18.66 -12.60 107.68
CA GLY A 715 17.56 -12.00 108.41
C GLY A 715 16.24 -12.76 108.30
N LEU A 716 16.30 -14.09 108.15
CA LEU A 716 15.14 -14.98 107.93
C LEU A 716 14.56 -15.57 109.22
N VAL A 717 15.31 -15.68 110.31
CA VAL A 717 14.77 -16.08 111.63
C VAL A 717 14.21 -14.88 112.40
N ARG A 718 13.15 -15.10 113.17
CA ARG A 718 12.54 -14.13 114.10
C ARG A 718 12.48 -14.74 115.49
N ASN A 719 12.75 -13.91 116.50
CA ASN A 719 12.79 -14.27 117.92
C ASN A 719 13.71 -15.49 118.22
N PRO A 720 15.02 -15.44 117.87
CA PRO A 720 15.93 -16.58 118.03
C PRO A 720 16.09 -17.03 119.49
N SER A 721 15.98 -18.34 119.74
CA SER A 721 15.97 -18.92 121.08
C SER A 721 17.34 -18.91 121.76
N GLU A 722 18.42 -18.72 120.98
CA GLU A 722 19.76 -18.40 121.48
C GLU A 722 19.77 -17.19 122.44
N THR A 723 18.85 -16.23 122.24
CA THR A 723 18.77 -14.98 123.03
C THR A 723 17.74 -15.02 124.15
N ASP A 724 16.69 -15.83 124.00
CA ASP A 724 15.66 -16.12 125.00
C ASP A 724 15.10 -17.52 124.74
N PRO A 725 15.43 -18.53 125.57
CA PRO A 725 14.96 -19.91 125.37
C PRO A 725 13.42 -20.08 125.38
N THR A 726 12.68 -19.07 125.85
CA THR A 726 11.21 -19.04 125.88
C THR A 726 10.58 -18.30 124.70
N ALA A 727 11.39 -17.73 123.80
CA ALA A 727 10.94 -17.04 122.61
C ALA A 727 10.20 -17.96 121.62
N ASP A 728 9.24 -17.42 120.87
CA ASP A 728 8.57 -18.20 119.83
C ASP A 728 9.34 -18.08 118.49
N THR A 729 10.43 -18.86 118.37
CA THR A 729 11.29 -18.85 117.17
C THR A 729 10.51 -19.29 115.95
N HIS A 730 10.62 -18.54 114.84
CA HIS A 730 10.02 -18.91 113.57
C HIS A 730 10.78 -18.35 112.37
N PHE A 731 10.60 -18.99 111.23
CA PHE A 731 11.17 -18.59 109.95
C PHE A 731 10.23 -17.64 109.20
N SER A 732 10.81 -16.60 108.60
CA SER A 732 10.08 -15.45 108.03
C SER A 732 10.19 -15.33 106.51
N GLY A 733 10.78 -16.32 105.84
CA GLY A 733 10.84 -16.41 104.38
C GLY A 733 9.45 -16.59 103.75
N ALA A 734 9.15 -15.76 102.75
CA ALA A 734 7.81 -15.67 102.17
C ALA A 734 7.40 -16.93 101.40
N ARG A 735 8.36 -17.63 100.77
CA ARG A 735 8.10 -18.83 99.99
C ARG A 735 7.89 -20.05 100.89
N ALA A 736 8.69 -20.20 101.94
CA ALA A 736 8.50 -21.24 102.96
C ALA A 736 7.17 -21.06 103.71
N ILE A 737 6.77 -19.82 104.05
CA ILE A 737 5.45 -19.52 104.63
C ILE A 737 4.31 -19.93 103.69
N ALA A 738 4.44 -19.65 102.38
CA ALA A 738 3.44 -20.06 101.39
C ALA A 738 3.33 -21.60 101.30
N ALA A 739 4.47 -22.30 101.32
CA ALA A 739 4.52 -23.76 101.32
C ALA A 739 3.93 -24.37 102.60
N PHE A 740 4.20 -23.79 103.77
CA PHE A 740 3.65 -24.23 105.06
C PHE A 740 2.12 -24.09 105.10
N ASN A 741 1.58 -22.96 104.59
CA ASN A 741 0.14 -22.79 104.46
C ASN A 741 -0.48 -23.82 103.49
N ALA A 742 0.21 -24.14 102.38
CA ALA A 742 -0.20 -25.16 101.42
C ALA A 742 -0.10 -26.61 101.97
N ALA A 743 0.79 -26.85 102.94
CA ALA A 743 0.89 -28.13 103.66
C ALA A 743 -0.24 -28.34 104.70
N GLY A 744 -1.10 -27.34 104.93
CA GLY A 744 -2.19 -27.35 105.91
C GLY A 744 -2.09 -26.24 106.96
N GLY A 745 -0.99 -25.48 107.00
CA GLY A 745 -0.68 -24.52 108.05
C GLY A 745 -1.48 -23.21 108.03
N SER A 746 -2.45 -23.07 107.12
CA SER A 746 -3.23 -21.82 106.95
C SER A 746 -3.92 -21.39 108.24
N ASP A 747 -4.53 -22.34 108.97
CA ASP A 747 -5.26 -22.10 110.22
C ASP A 747 -4.39 -22.20 111.49
N TYR A 748 -3.08 -22.44 111.36
CA TYR A 748 -2.15 -22.44 112.49
C TYR A 748 -2.13 -21.04 113.17
N ALA A 749 -2.44 -21.00 114.48
CA ALA A 749 -2.66 -19.75 115.21
C ALA A 749 -1.37 -19.01 115.62
N GLY A 750 -0.23 -19.72 115.66
CA GLY A 750 1.08 -19.12 115.93
C GLY A 750 1.75 -18.53 114.67
N PRO A 751 2.97 -17.99 114.82
CA PRO A 751 3.80 -17.60 113.70
C PRO A 751 4.02 -18.76 112.72
N LYS A 752 3.97 -18.47 111.41
CA LYS A 752 4.10 -19.51 110.38
C LYS A 752 5.55 -20.03 110.31
N VAL A 753 5.71 -21.31 109.96
CA VAL A 753 7.01 -22.00 109.94
C VAL A 753 7.73 -21.91 111.31
N PRO A 754 7.16 -22.48 112.38
CA PRO A 754 7.79 -22.48 113.70
C PRO A 754 9.08 -23.31 113.70
N VAL A 755 10.10 -22.77 114.34
CA VAL A 755 11.44 -23.34 114.50
C VAL A 755 11.54 -23.93 115.91
N GLN A 756 12.43 -24.91 116.10
CA GLN A 756 12.72 -25.48 117.43
C GLN A 756 13.27 -24.40 118.38
N ASN A 757 13.00 -24.53 119.67
CA ASN A 757 13.67 -23.75 120.72
C ASN A 757 14.80 -24.60 121.30
N GLY A 758 16.01 -24.05 121.39
CA GLY A 758 17.22 -24.83 121.64
C GLY A 758 17.70 -25.59 120.39
N GLY A 759 18.89 -26.19 120.46
CA GLY A 759 19.54 -26.77 119.26
C GLY A 759 19.88 -25.71 118.21
N ASP A 760 20.29 -24.51 118.65
CA ASP A 760 20.75 -23.40 117.82
C ASP A 760 19.81 -23.03 116.65
N ASP A 761 18.49 -23.03 116.93
CA ASP A 761 17.40 -22.67 116.00
C ASP A 761 17.52 -23.37 114.62
N SER A 762 18.08 -24.58 114.58
CA SER A 762 18.52 -25.25 113.35
C SER A 762 17.43 -26.10 112.68
N HIS A 763 16.41 -26.54 113.42
CA HIS A 763 15.33 -27.40 112.94
C HIS A 763 13.95 -26.74 112.93
N TRP A 764 13.03 -27.30 112.14
CA TRP A 764 11.61 -27.06 112.32
C TRP A 764 11.08 -27.64 113.63
N ARG A 765 10.03 -27.03 114.18
CA ARG A 765 9.43 -27.46 115.44
C ARG A 765 8.67 -28.78 115.28
N GLU A 766 9.25 -29.87 115.80
CA GLU A 766 8.67 -31.23 115.81
C GLU A 766 7.18 -31.26 116.20
N SER A 767 6.81 -30.57 117.28
CA SER A 767 5.41 -30.53 117.77
C SER A 767 4.39 -29.85 116.84
N VAL A 768 4.84 -29.31 115.70
CA VAL A 768 3.98 -28.71 114.66
C VAL A 768 4.17 -29.38 113.30
N LEU A 769 5.39 -29.81 112.95
CA LEU A 769 5.69 -30.40 111.65
C LEU A 769 5.74 -31.95 111.65
N GLY A 770 5.96 -32.61 112.79
CA GLY A 770 6.03 -34.07 112.86
C GLY A 770 7.08 -34.65 111.90
N HIS A 771 6.71 -35.69 111.15
CA HIS A 771 7.54 -36.32 110.12
C HIS A 771 7.80 -35.44 108.87
N GLU A 772 8.50 -34.32 109.04
CA GLU A 772 9.17 -33.57 107.97
C GLU A 772 10.66 -33.94 107.97
N LEU A 773 11.39 -33.68 106.88
CA LEU A 773 12.82 -33.97 106.83
C LEU A 773 13.62 -33.27 107.95
N MET A 774 13.39 -31.98 108.18
CA MET A 774 14.25 -31.10 109.00
C MET A 774 13.68 -30.82 110.39
N THR A 775 12.97 -31.78 111.00
CA THR A 775 12.62 -31.72 112.43
C THR A 775 13.66 -32.49 113.26
N PRO A 776 13.81 -32.21 114.57
CA PRO A 776 14.89 -32.77 115.39
C PRO A 776 14.78 -34.26 115.71
N THR A 777 13.77 -34.99 115.19
CA THR A 777 13.65 -36.44 115.39
C THR A 777 13.15 -37.19 114.16
N ALA A 778 13.55 -38.46 114.04
CA ALA A 778 12.97 -39.38 113.06
C ALA A 778 12.66 -40.74 113.68
N THR A 779 11.54 -41.34 113.28
CA THR A 779 11.17 -42.71 113.68
C THR A 779 11.67 -43.69 112.63
N LEU A 780 12.48 -44.68 113.03
CA LEU A 780 13.04 -45.65 112.10
C LEU A 780 11.94 -46.47 111.40
N GLY A 781 12.03 -46.56 110.07
CA GLY A 781 11.05 -47.22 109.21
C GLY A 781 9.85 -46.35 108.83
N VAL A 782 9.75 -45.11 109.34
CA VAL A 782 8.78 -44.09 108.90
C VAL A 782 9.50 -43.10 107.98
N PRO A 783 8.95 -42.72 106.81
CA PRO A 783 9.58 -41.72 105.94
C PRO A 783 9.50 -40.29 106.51
N ASN A 784 10.62 -39.57 106.48
CA ASN A 784 10.70 -38.13 106.75
C ASN A 784 11.00 -37.37 105.42
N PRO A 785 9.97 -37.02 104.61
CA PRO A 785 10.17 -36.48 103.26
C PRO A 785 10.65 -35.01 103.24
N PRO A 786 11.54 -34.62 102.31
CA PRO A 786 11.89 -33.22 102.04
C PRO A 786 10.68 -32.46 101.49
N SER A 787 10.03 -31.66 102.34
CA SER A 787 8.82 -30.95 101.97
C SER A 787 9.10 -29.71 101.12
N ALA A 788 8.03 -29.16 100.53
CA ALA A 788 8.07 -27.85 99.89
C ALA A 788 8.41 -26.72 100.88
N VAL A 789 8.22 -26.89 102.20
CA VAL A 789 8.61 -25.89 103.21
C VAL A 789 10.12 -25.80 103.27
N THR A 790 10.78 -26.95 103.42
CA THR A 790 12.25 -27.08 103.42
C THR A 790 12.86 -26.59 102.11
N LEU A 791 12.37 -27.05 100.95
CA LEU A 791 12.90 -26.61 99.66
C LEU A 791 12.72 -25.11 99.41
N GLN A 792 11.57 -24.52 99.78
CA GLN A 792 11.37 -23.08 99.58
C GLN A 792 12.14 -22.22 100.58
N SER A 793 12.55 -22.74 101.75
CA SER A 793 13.45 -22.02 102.67
C SER A 793 14.80 -21.68 102.01
N PHE A 794 15.33 -22.57 101.17
CA PHE A 794 16.52 -22.31 100.36
C PHE A 794 16.29 -21.25 99.27
N ALA A 795 15.08 -21.15 98.73
CA ALA A 795 14.74 -20.09 97.78
C ALA A 795 14.59 -18.71 98.47
N ASP A 796 14.20 -18.70 99.76
CA ASP A 796 14.14 -17.48 100.58
C ASP A 796 15.54 -17.01 101.03
N LEU A 797 16.57 -17.88 101.05
CA LEU A 797 17.98 -17.47 101.20
C LEU A 797 18.47 -16.56 100.05
N GLY A 798 17.80 -16.58 98.89
CA GLY A 798 18.01 -15.65 97.79
C GLY A 798 19.17 -15.97 96.83
N PHE A 799 20.12 -16.82 97.23
CA PHE A 799 21.22 -17.26 96.37
C PHE A 799 20.94 -18.56 95.60
N TYR A 800 19.99 -19.41 96.06
CA TYR A 800 19.59 -20.62 95.34
C TYR A 800 18.37 -20.39 94.42
N SER A 801 18.42 -20.96 93.22
CA SER A 801 17.27 -21.12 92.32
C SER A 801 16.67 -22.52 92.46
N ILE A 802 15.62 -22.63 93.28
CA ILE A 802 14.93 -23.88 93.59
C ILE A 802 13.85 -24.24 92.55
N ASP A 803 13.90 -25.46 92.02
CA ASP A 803 12.74 -26.12 91.42
C ASP A 803 11.93 -26.90 92.47
N ALA A 804 10.86 -26.29 92.92
CA ALA A 804 9.94 -26.87 93.90
C ALA A 804 9.17 -28.11 93.40
N SER A 805 9.23 -28.47 92.11
CA SER A 805 8.62 -29.73 91.64
C SER A 805 9.34 -30.99 92.15
N HIS A 806 10.52 -30.82 92.76
CA HIS A 806 11.29 -31.90 93.41
C HIS A 806 10.94 -32.11 94.90
N ALA A 807 10.02 -31.30 95.47
CA ALA A 807 9.52 -31.53 96.83
C ALA A 807 8.76 -32.85 96.92
N GLU A 808 9.02 -33.64 97.96
CA GLU A 808 8.30 -34.88 98.23
C GLU A 808 6.96 -34.58 98.94
N SER A 809 6.00 -35.51 98.87
CA SER A 809 4.62 -35.26 99.32
C SER A 809 4.52 -35.20 100.84
N TYR A 810 4.14 -34.03 101.36
CA TYR A 810 4.06 -33.75 102.79
C TYR A 810 2.79 -32.95 103.15
N ARG A 811 2.30 -33.13 104.38
CA ARG A 811 1.20 -32.38 105.02
C ARG A 811 1.50 -32.26 106.52
N LEU A 812 1.06 -31.16 107.13
CA LEU A 812 1.11 -31.03 108.59
C LEU A 812 0.23 -32.10 109.26
N PRO A 813 0.59 -32.61 110.45
CA PRO A 813 -0.28 -33.46 111.25
C PRO A 813 -1.63 -32.78 111.53
N GLU A 814 -2.73 -33.53 111.48
CA GLU A 814 -4.02 -32.99 111.94
C GLU A 814 -3.99 -32.75 113.47
N PRO A 815 -4.67 -31.70 114.00
CA PRO A 815 -4.66 -31.39 115.43
C PRO A 815 -5.17 -32.52 116.36
N ALA A 816 -5.82 -33.55 115.81
CA ALA A 816 -6.29 -34.73 116.53
C ALA A 816 -5.34 -35.94 116.44
N LEU A 817 -4.23 -35.82 115.70
CA LEU A 817 -3.24 -36.87 115.42
C LEU A 817 -1.80 -36.39 115.65
N ALA A 818 -1.62 -35.38 116.51
CA ALA A 818 -0.32 -35.13 117.14
C ALA A 818 0.03 -36.33 118.04
N VAL A 819 0.70 -37.33 117.46
CA VAL A 819 1.30 -38.42 118.21
C VAL A 819 2.44 -37.80 119.01
N ASP A 820 2.19 -37.60 120.30
CA ASP A 820 3.24 -37.31 121.27
C ASP A 820 4.31 -38.40 121.13
N ILE A 821 5.57 -38.03 120.87
CA ILE A 821 6.64 -39.02 120.67
C ILE A 821 6.85 -39.84 121.96
N ALA A 822 6.45 -39.31 123.11
CA ALA A 822 6.32 -40.08 124.35
C ALA A 822 5.41 -41.31 124.18
N ALA A 823 4.29 -41.20 123.46
CA ALA A 823 3.37 -42.32 123.20
C ALA A 823 3.89 -43.30 122.12
N ALA A 824 4.73 -42.84 121.18
CA ALA A 824 5.40 -43.71 120.22
C ALA A 824 6.56 -44.51 120.86
N ALA A 825 7.31 -43.86 121.75
CA ALA A 825 8.35 -44.50 122.57
C ALA A 825 7.74 -45.52 123.55
N GLU A 826 6.60 -45.22 124.19
CA GLU A 826 5.84 -46.19 125.00
C GLU A 826 5.31 -47.39 124.18
N ALA A 827 5.18 -47.26 122.85
CA ALA A 827 4.79 -48.34 121.94
C ALA A 827 5.97 -49.18 121.40
N GLY A 828 7.21 -48.84 121.76
CA GLY A 828 8.41 -49.60 121.38
C GLY A 828 8.97 -49.32 119.98
N ALA A 829 8.68 -48.15 119.41
CA ALA A 829 9.32 -47.71 118.16
C ALA A 829 10.75 -47.19 118.41
N GLU A 830 11.70 -47.52 117.52
CA GLU A 830 13.05 -46.95 117.56
C GLU A 830 13.02 -45.52 116.99
N VAL A 831 13.41 -44.54 117.81
CA VAL A 831 13.48 -43.12 117.45
C VAL A 831 14.93 -42.67 117.49
N ILE A 832 15.29 -41.81 116.55
CA ILE A 832 16.60 -41.16 116.43
C ILE A 832 16.46 -39.68 116.77
N SER A 833 17.46 -39.17 117.49
CA SER A 833 17.59 -37.75 117.78
C SER A 833 18.56 -37.08 116.80
N PHE A 834 18.17 -35.91 116.32
CA PHE A 834 19.02 -34.92 115.68
C PHE A 834 19.27 -33.72 116.62
N GLU A 835 18.91 -33.80 117.90
CA GLU A 835 19.24 -32.73 118.85
C GLU A 835 20.76 -32.53 118.94
N ASN A 836 21.25 -31.37 118.50
CA ASN A 836 22.67 -30.98 118.44
C ASN A 836 23.50 -31.72 117.36
N ASP A 837 22.85 -32.04 116.24
CA ASP A 837 23.47 -32.50 114.99
C ASP A 837 24.16 -31.37 114.17
N VAL A 838 23.94 -30.10 114.48
CA VAL A 838 24.70 -28.99 113.88
C VAL A 838 25.88 -28.62 114.77
N GLU A 839 27.12 -28.76 114.28
CA GLU A 839 28.29 -28.31 115.03
C GLU A 839 28.76 -26.90 114.63
N HIS A 840 28.77 -25.99 115.61
CA HIS A 840 29.29 -24.64 115.48
C HIS A 840 30.81 -24.54 115.67
N GLY A 841 31.43 -23.59 114.98
CA GLY A 841 32.83 -23.22 115.14
C GLY A 841 33.27 -22.24 114.05
N PRO A 842 34.58 -21.92 113.92
CA PRO A 842 35.04 -20.98 112.91
C PRO A 842 34.70 -21.45 111.49
N ILE A 843 34.04 -20.58 110.73
CA ILE A 843 33.80 -20.68 109.30
C ILE A 843 34.88 -19.86 108.59
N LEU A 844 35.54 -20.44 107.61
CA LEU A 844 36.62 -19.81 106.86
C LEU A 844 36.12 -19.28 105.51
N VAL A 845 36.51 -18.07 105.15
CA VAL A 845 36.09 -17.42 103.89
C VAL A 845 37.20 -17.57 102.87
N LEU A 846 36.92 -18.25 101.76
CA LEU A 846 37.83 -18.46 100.63
C LEU A 846 37.55 -17.43 99.52
N ASP A 847 38.62 -16.83 98.97
CA ASP A 847 38.54 -16.05 97.74
C ASP A 847 38.56 -16.94 96.47
N SER A 848 38.36 -16.31 95.31
CA SER A 848 38.34 -16.98 94.01
C SER A 848 39.66 -17.67 93.63
N ASP A 849 40.77 -17.31 94.29
CA ASP A 849 42.09 -17.91 94.09
C ASP A 849 42.37 -19.06 95.08
N GLY A 850 41.37 -19.46 95.88
CA GLY A 850 41.45 -20.56 96.83
C GLY A 850 42.19 -20.22 98.12
N LYS A 851 42.27 -18.93 98.49
CA LYS A 851 42.98 -18.47 99.69
C LYS A 851 42.00 -18.02 100.79
N VAL A 852 42.30 -18.40 102.03
CA VAL A 852 41.54 -17.92 103.20
C VAL A 852 41.80 -16.43 103.44
N VAL A 853 40.74 -15.61 103.37
CA VAL A 853 40.79 -14.14 103.51
C VAL A 853 40.14 -13.61 104.78
N ARG A 854 39.20 -14.35 105.39
CA ARG A 854 38.46 -13.94 106.59
C ARG A 854 38.01 -15.17 107.38
N VAL A 855 37.72 -14.99 108.67
CA VAL A 855 37.18 -16.01 109.59
C VAL A 855 35.93 -15.46 110.28
N ILE A 856 34.92 -16.28 110.48
CA ILE A 856 33.64 -15.93 111.13
C ILE A 856 33.37 -16.94 112.25
N GLY A 857 33.19 -16.49 113.50
CA GLY A 857 32.98 -17.36 114.68
C GLY A 857 33.89 -16.99 115.87
N GLU A 858 33.71 -17.65 117.02
CA GLU A 858 34.32 -17.26 118.30
C GLU A 858 35.86 -17.07 118.29
N GLU A 859 36.32 -16.01 118.95
CA GLU A 859 37.72 -15.60 119.02
C GLU A 859 38.67 -16.63 119.65
N ALA A 860 38.15 -17.57 120.45
CA ALA A 860 38.96 -18.53 121.20
C ALA A 860 39.67 -19.57 120.31
N ALA A 861 39.08 -19.94 119.17
CA ALA A 861 39.65 -20.96 118.27
C ALA A 861 40.82 -20.45 117.40
N LEU A 862 40.98 -19.13 117.23
CA LEU A 862 41.95 -18.52 116.31
C LEU A 862 43.43 -18.83 116.63
N ARG A 863 43.75 -19.32 117.82
CA ARG A 863 45.15 -19.62 118.22
C ARG A 863 45.64 -21.01 117.83
N ALA A 864 44.76 -21.92 117.40
CA ALA A 864 45.14 -23.30 117.06
C ALA A 864 45.59 -23.49 115.59
N LEU A 865 45.23 -22.56 114.69
CA LEU A 865 45.47 -22.67 113.24
C LEU A 865 46.52 -21.68 112.69
N ALA A 866 47.11 -20.84 113.55
CA ALA A 866 48.04 -19.78 113.14
C ALA A 866 49.47 -20.31 112.91
N GLY A 867 49.74 -20.78 111.68
CA GLY A 867 51.10 -20.78 111.13
C GLY A 867 51.63 -19.35 110.91
N PRO A 868 52.96 -19.15 110.77
CA PRO A 868 53.60 -17.84 110.93
C PRO A 868 53.34 -16.77 109.84
N GLU A 869 52.48 -17.02 108.85
CA GLU A 869 52.27 -16.11 107.70
C GLU A 869 50.82 -15.60 107.51
N ILE A 870 49.94 -15.74 108.52
CA ILE A 870 48.59 -15.14 108.46
C ILE A 870 48.59 -13.73 109.07
N HIS A 871 48.83 -12.72 108.23
CA HIS A 871 48.60 -11.32 108.60
C HIS A 871 47.09 -11.00 108.63
N VAL A 872 46.48 -11.13 109.82
CA VAL A 872 45.12 -10.65 110.07
C VAL A 872 45.11 -9.12 110.06
N ILE A 873 44.45 -8.53 109.06
CA ILE A 873 44.13 -7.10 109.05
C ILE A 873 42.81 -6.91 109.78
N LEU A 874 42.89 -6.57 111.08
CA LEU A 874 41.73 -6.04 111.81
C LEU A 874 41.45 -4.62 111.30
N ARG A 875 40.35 -4.45 110.56
CA ARG A 875 39.72 -3.13 110.38
C ARG A 875 38.61 -2.99 111.42
N GLU A 876 38.81 -2.06 112.35
CA GLU A 876 37.69 -1.43 113.05
C GLU A 876 36.96 -0.53 112.03
N GLU A 877 35.69 -0.85 111.73
CA GLU A 877 34.76 0.11 111.13
C GLU A 877 33.78 0.63 112.19
N ARG A 878 33.14 1.76 111.89
CA ARG A 878 32.31 2.54 112.82
C ARG A 878 31.09 3.10 112.12
#